data_AF-A0A1C0ZSC8-F1
#
_entry.id   AF-A0A1C0ZSC8-F1
#
_cell.length_a   1.000
_cell.length_b   1.000
_cell.length_c   1.000
_cell.angle_alpha   90.00
_cell.angle_beta   90.00
_cell.angle_gamma   90.00
#
_symmetry.space_group_name_H-M   'P 1'
#
loop_
_entity.id
_entity.type
_entity.pdbx_description
1 polymer ?
#
loop_
_entity_poly.entity_id
_entity_poly.type
_entity_poly.pdbx_seq_one_letter_code
_entity_poly.pdbx_strand_id
1 'polypeptide(L)'
;MSSNTTNVGLYKKNPSTDGNDTFDINTMLNDNWDRIDAQLGAQVAVSPPPTAVNLVNGLQVVNVPQSSPFNLQNIKGRTLVNLLGRDGNFEDISRWGAFQGTIALDTANKIYGANCVKATIGVGQSYVAVLQDLSLKIGSNYIAVAEVRNGNSSMGVNVAVVGKGTAPPNLTINSTLSYVKFVATVVSQRVQVMVNGVAGQYGYADGFRVYELSTAEYTALASMTDAQIAAKYPYVDDVKHVNAPYVIKYGENLAPTFGEWSNAIAEAFPTPYSAKIISSTTANQQAAATVNAVVGTAYTYAVSHNGYIGMDFRDNVGNVLLTSGFVTSQSITLTAPSGTATVSIYIASNGVIGTFTFSNPMLNLGVTAKPFKPRNDNMLAFPNVQLTSSVDGSMYDTLFKRNGKYFVEKRFRDMVLDGSQTWIFDADLTGCKSVRSPITGQTPHTQRVTKFDGKPLTFSAGGSTVPDWTVFDLANLYITIADLDSGWGEAYTPTAQEIQAYFYGWRMYDGGGSGLPYNNSGTKTWNTIAGWGTPTYSTFTLPTSIAPVGNGNWKPYKLAYQLATPVFEEILVEGSMSLHEGLNQIEVGQGAVIREKAYPWYLAGSNEYLINNTAGTPSLLRNRARNMMMVYKNGKIDNKWYVLSTGLPYGTSQAGIKAENFDPTAVYEASYIALDQYILSAPVQAVTAEAASNLKTVVDVLAANQADQDARISATEILARQIYNVPQKTSAVLVLYVDGTNGADNNDGSAGKPFKTIQRAINNVPQIVNHVVTINVLVGAYAEDVDLSGFICAGSTSVFIKLVAIGVVTVNSISMSRTTRASITGFTATATTNSGFSANNCGSIDFNMCTVTSASGSTEGFSIVQSKAQITNCVVSNRVVAFLISTNSEVMITNNTGTGNTYIFSGAGGSKVTTSGTIPTGTTIYSSSFVGVVNPWGDNTQANRSAFRTTLATTQNISASTSTKLAFASEFYDNLSEFDSVINYRFTAAQSGIYLLRASAEANATVPSGSSMYIIARVNGINLADIGMLHANNSTPPLVNGQIVLKLNVGDYVEFYYTSTVALTLNVYSTEASITRIA
;
A
#
# COMPACT_ATOMS: atom_id res chain seq x y z
N MET A 1 37.18 -58.44 -6.42
CA MET A 1 36.60 -58.01 -5.13
C MET A 1 35.29 -57.30 -5.40
N SER A 2 34.31 -57.39 -4.50
CA SER A 2 33.09 -56.61 -4.60
C SER A 2 33.39 -55.13 -4.40
N SER A 3 32.58 -54.27 -5.03
CA SER A 3 32.75 -52.80 -5.02
C SER A 3 31.38 -52.15 -5.12
N ASN A 4 31.28 -50.81 -5.07
CA ASN A 4 30.06 -50.09 -5.37
C ASN A 4 30.27 -49.19 -6.59
N THR A 5 29.19 -48.86 -7.31
CA THR A 5 29.22 -47.81 -8.32
C THR A 5 29.48 -46.44 -7.70
N THR A 6 29.99 -45.49 -8.48
CA THR A 6 30.58 -44.24 -7.97
C THR A 6 29.55 -43.20 -7.53
N ASN A 7 28.41 -43.07 -8.22
CA ASN A 7 27.50 -41.95 -8.02
C ASN A 7 26.34 -42.25 -7.07
N VAL A 8 25.72 -43.43 -7.19
CA VAL A 8 24.54 -43.86 -6.41
C VAL A 8 24.81 -45.10 -5.55
N GLY A 9 26.04 -45.62 -5.56
CA GLY A 9 26.49 -46.63 -4.60
C GLY A 9 25.87 -48.03 -4.77
N LEU A 10 25.50 -48.41 -6.00
CA LEU A 10 24.95 -49.74 -6.28
C LEU A 10 26.02 -50.82 -6.06
N TYR A 11 25.70 -51.84 -5.27
CA TYR A 11 26.65 -52.87 -4.89
C TYR A 11 26.98 -53.81 -6.04
N LYS A 12 28.23 -53.81 -6.52
CA LYS A 12 28.78 -54.70 -7.54
C LYS A 12 29.32 -55.99 -6.93
N LYS A 13 28.80 -57.11 -7.41
CA LYS A 13 29.17 -58.46 -6.98
C LYS A 13 30.52 -58.88 -7.56
N ASN A 14 31.25 -59.73 -6.84
CA ASN A 14 32.56 -60.21 -7.29
C ASN A 14 32.39 -61.43 -8.20
N PRO A 15 32.72 -61.35 -9.50
CA PRO A 15 32.43 -62.43 -10.44
C PRO A 15 33.14 -63.74 -10.10
N SER A 16 34.32 -63.66 -9.45
CA SER A 16 35.15 -64.83 -9.11
C SER A 16 34.70 -65.63 -7.90
N THR A 17 33.76 -65.13 -7.10
CA THR A 17 33.30 -65.78 -5.85
C THR A 17 31.79 -66.05 -5.82
N ASP A 18 31.03 -65.46 -6.75
CA ASP A 18 29.55 -65.51 -6.74
C ASP A 18 28.95 -66.31 -7.93
N GLY A 19 29.74 -66.86 -8.86
CA GLY A 19 29.25 -67.52 -10.08
C GLY A 19 29.54 -69.03 -10.18
N ASN A 20 28.48 -69.84 -10.28
CA ASN A 20 28.51 -71.13 -11.00
C ASN A 20 28.10 -70.85 -12.46
N ASP A 21 28.70 -71.56 -13.43
CA ASP A 21 28.80 -71.29 -14.89
C ASP A 21 27.52 -70.99 -15.71
N THR A 22 26.34 -70.79 -15.11
CA THR A 22 25.07 -70.53 -15.84
C THR A 22 24.59 -69.07 -15.81
N PHE A 23 25.22 -68.17 -15.04
CA PHE A 23 24.82 -66.76 -14.91
C PHE A 23 26.02 -65.80 -14.93
N ASP A 24 26.17 -64.98 -15.99
CA ASP A 24 27.23 -63.97 -16.08
C ASP A 24 26.84 -62.69 -15.31
N ILE A 25 27.39 -62.57 -14.10
CA ILE A 25 27.19 -61.45 -13.18
C ILE A 25 27.67 -60.12 -13.77
N ASN A 26 28.65 -60.11 -14.68
CA ASN A 26 29.11 -58.85 -15.26
C ASN A 26 28.06 -58.28 -16.21
N THR A 27 27.71 -59.03 -17.25
CA THR A 27 26.81 -58.55 -18.30
C THR A 27 25.37 -58.40 -17.85
N MET A 28 24.89 -59.29 -16.97
CA MET A 28 23.49 -59.28 -16.53
C MET A 28 23.20 -58.29 -15.39
N LEU A 29 24.23 -57.88 -14.63
CA LEU A 29 24.04 -57.17 -13.37
C LEU A 29 25.01 -55.99 -13.21
N ASN A 30 26.33 -56.23 -13.13
CA ASN A 30 27.32 -55.16 -12.87
C ASN A 30 27.37 -54.10 -13.98
N ASP A 31 27.34 -54.49 -15.25
CA ASP A 31 27.33 -53.57 -16.39
C ASP A 31 26.02 -52.75 -16.44
N ASN A 32 24.90 -53.38 -16.08
CA ASN A 32 23.62 -52.69 -15.97
C ASN A 32 23.64 -51.69 -14.81
N TRP A 33 24.27 -52.03 -13.68
CA TRP A 33 24.49 -51.09 -12.58
C TRP A 33 25.39 -49.93 -12.97
N ASP A 34 26.48 -50.16 -13.70
CA ASP A 34 27.34 -49.07 -14.19
C ASP A 34 26.58 -48.15 -15.16
N ARG A 35 25.75 -48.70 -16.05
CA ARG A 35 24.89 -47.92 -16.97
C ARG A 35 23.85 -47.09 -16.22
N ILE A 36 23.19 -47.69 -15.24
CA ILE A 36 22.22 -46.99 -14.37
C ILE A 36 22.92 -45.91 -13.56
N ASP A 37 24.08 -46.20 -12.97
CA ASP A 37 24.85 -45.25 -12.17
C ASP A 37 25.34 -44.05 -12.99
N ALA A 38 25.79 -44.28 -14.23
CA ALA A 38 26.19 -43.21 -15.12
C ALA A 38 24.99 -42.31 -15.49
N GLN A 39 23.84 -42.91 -15.85
CA GLN A 39 22.65 -42.15 -16.25
C GLN A 39 21.98 -41.43 -15.08
N LEU A 40 21.69 -42.16 -13.99
CA LEU A 40 21.04 -41.61 -12.81
C LEU A 40 21.98 -40.69 -12.04
N GLY A 41 23.25 -41.07 -11.88
CA GLY A 41 24.28 -40.27 -11.21
C GLY A 41 24.45 -38.90 -11.83
N ALA A 42 24.48 -38.81 -13.16
CA ALA A 42 24.51 -37.54 -13.88
C ALA A 42 23.28 -36.65 -13.61
N GLN A 43 22.15 -37.24 -13.18
CA GLN A 43 20.93 -36.51 -12.85
C GLN A 43 20.83 -36.11 -11.37
N VAL A 44 21.31 -36.94 -10.43
CA VAL A 44 21.01 -36.77 -9.00
C VAL A 44 22.23 -36.57 -8.09
N ALA A 45 23.42 -37.03 -8.49
CA ALA A 45 24.58 -37.04 -7.61
C ALA A 45 25.34 -35.70 -7.60
N VAL A 46 25.30 -34.95 -8.71
CA VAL A 46 26.02 -33.68 -8.88
C VAL A 46 25.08 -32.55 -9.28
N SER A 47 25.34 -31.34 -8.78
CA SER A 47 24.63 -30.11 -9.17
C SER A 47 25.52 -29.28 -10.10
N PRO A 48 25.50 -29.54 -11.42
CA PRO A 48 26.28 -28.76 -12.39
C PRO A 48 25.78 -27.30 -12.47
N PRO A 49 26.61 -26.38 -13.00
CA PRO A 49 26.18 -25.02 -13.29
C PRO A 49 24.90 -25.00 -14.16
N PRO A 50 23.96 -24.07 -13.90
CA PRO A 50 22.80 -23.88 -14.76
C PRO A 50 23.17 -23.57 -16.21
N THR A 51 22.30 -23.96 -17.14
CA THR A 51 22.44 -23.69 -18.57
C THR A 51 21.98 -22.27 -18.87
N ALA A 52 22.83 -21.48 -19.53
CA ALA A 52 22.51 -20.11 -19.92
C ALA A 52 21.41 -20.08 -21.00
N VAL A 53 20.46 -19.18 -20.82
CA VAL A 53 19.35 -18.89 -21.74
C VAL A 53 19.45 -17.41 -22.13
N ASN A 54 19.94 -17.16 -23.35
CA ASN A 54 20.07 -15.80 -23.90
C ASN A 54 18.92 -15.53 -24.85
N LEU A 55 18.10 -14.53 -24.54
CA LEU A 55 16.93 -14.17 -25.32
C LEU A 55 17.12 -12.78 -25.94
N VAL A 56 16.67 -12.61 -27.19
CA VAL A 56 16.62 -11.32 -27.89
C VAL A 56 15.18 -10.85 -28.07
N ASN A 57 14.99 -9.60 -28.50
CA ASN A 57 13.66 -9.07 -28.82
C ASN A 57 12.90 -9.94 -29.83
N GLY A 58 11.59 -10.10 -29.62
CA GLY A 58 10.71 -10.84 -30.52
C GLY A 58 10.53 -12.30 -30.14
N LEU A 59 9.89 -13.03 -31.05
CA LEU A 59 9.55 -14.44 -30.90
C LEU A 59 10.73 -15.34 -31.29
N GLN A 60 11.08 -16.29 -30.43
CA GLN A 60 12.19 -17.22 -30.66
C GLN A 60 11.91 -18.59 -30.03
N VAL A 61 12.76 -19.57 -30.36
CA VAL A 61 12.72 -20.91 -29.77
C VAL A 61 14.00 -21.14 -28.98
N VAL A 62 13.86 -21.65 -27.75
CA VAL A 62 14.99 -22.09 -26.93
C VAL A 62 14.83 -23.55 -26.52
N ASN A 63 15.94 -24.28 -26.47
CA ASN A 63 15.95 -25.66 -25.99
C ASN A 63 16.50 -25.69 -24.56
N VAL A 64 15.82 -26.36 -23.64
CA VAL A 64 16.32 -26.56 -22.27
C VAL A 64 16.41 -28.04 -21.91
N PRO A 65 17.44 -28.44 -21.15
CA PRO A 65 17.72 -29.84 -20.88
C PRO A 65 16.75 -30.46 -19.85
N GLN A 66 16.13 -29.65 -18.99
CA GLN A 66 15.20 -30.09 -17.96
C GLN A 66 14.11 -29.06 -17.74
N SER A 67 12.96 -29.51 -17.25
CA SER A 67 11.90 -28.61 -16.81
C SER A 67 12.34 -27.89 -15.52
N SER A 68 12.38 -26.56 -15.53
CA SER A 68 12.88 -25.78 -14.40
C SER A 68 12.22 -24.40 -14.29
N PRO A 69 12.27 -23.75 -13.12
CA PRO A 69 11.97 -22.33 -13.02
C PRO A 69 12.84 -21.52 -13.99
N PHE A 70 12.27 -20.49 -14.61
CA PHE A 70 13.05 -19.51 -15.37
C PHE A 70 13.75 -18.58 -14.38
N ASN A 71 15.09 -18.62 -14.36
CA ASN A 71 15.85 -17.77 -13.47
C ASN A 71 16.44 -16.58 -14.23
N LEU A 72 15.77 -15.43 -14.16
CA LEU A 72 16.27 -14.20 -14.77
C LEU A 72 17.56 -13.74 -14.09
N GLN A 73 18.63 -13.58 -14.86
CA GLN A 73 19.91 -13.06 -14.38
C GLN A 73 19.95 -11.53 -14.53
N ASN A 74 19.75 -11.03 -15.76
CA ASN A 74 19.67 -9.60 -15.99
C ASN A 74 18.96 -9.19 -17.28
N ILE A 75 18.40 -7.97 -17.28
CA ILE A 75 17.98 -7.22 -18.45
C ILE A 75 18.74 -5.89 -18.44
N LYS A 76 19.41 -5.57 -19.53
CA LYS A 76 20.16 -4.31 -19.68
C LYS A 76 19.28 -3.22 -20.28
N GLY A 77 19.46 -2.00 -19.79
CA GLY A 77 18.86 -0.81 -20.37
C GLY A 77 19.36 -0.52 -21.77
N ARG A 78 18.51 0.16 -22.53
CA ARG A 78 18.85 0.68 -23.87
C ARG A 78 18.13 2.01 -24.06
N THR A 79 18.84 2.96 -24.65
CA THR A 79 18.29 4.24 -25.09
C THR A 79 18.45 4.40 -26.60
N LEU A 80 17.39 4.80 -27.28
CA LEU A 80 17.43 5.29 -28.65
C LEU A 80 17.17 6.80 -28.63
N VAL A 81 18.08 7.56 -29.22
CA VAL A 81 18.01 9.03 -29.34
C VAL A 81 17.81 9.35 -30.82
N ASN A 82 16.56 9.58 -31.24
CA ASN A 82 16.29 9.99 -32.60
C ASN A 82 16.68 11.46 -32.76
N LEU A 83 17.71 11.73 -33.56
CA LEU A 83 18.20 13.10 -33.78
C LEU A 83 17.22 13.98 -34.58
N LEU A 84 16.26 13.37 -35.28
CA LEU A 84 15.13 14.05 -35.92
C LEU A 84 13.99 14.34 -34.93
N GLY A 85 14.14 13.96 -33.66
CA GLY A 85 13.11 14.15 -32.64
C GLY A 85 11.84 13.38 -32.98
N ARG A 86 10.72 14.10 -33.09
CA ARG A 86 9.43 13.55 -33.51
C ARG A 86 9.11 13.86 -34.98
N ASP A 87 9.86 14.73 -35.65
CA ASP A 87 9.53 15.22 -37.00
C ASP A 87 9.58 14.11 -38.05
N GLY A 88 10.31 13.03 -37.75
CA GLY A 88 10.48 11.85 -38.59
C GLY A 88 9.23 11.04 -38.90
N ASN A 89 8.16 11.19 -38.11
CA ASN A 89 6.84 10.62 -38.41
C ASN A 89 6.04 11.46 -39.43
N PHE A 90 6.59 12.60 -39.88
CA PHE A 90 5.98 13.50 -40.87
C PHE A 90 4.55 13.95 -40.54
N GLU A 91 4.21 14.14 -39.26
CA GLU A 91 2.93 14.74 -38.88
C GLU A 91 2.85 16.24 -39.21
N ASP A 92 4.00 16.89 -39.43
CA ASP A 92 4.11 18.31 -39.79
C ASP A 92 5.20 18.52 -40.86
N ILE A 93 4.78 18.70 -42.11
CA ILE A 93 5.69 18.94 -43.25
C ILE A 93 6.35 20.33 -43.22
N SER A 94 5.88 21.28 -42.40
CA SER A 94 6.50 22.60 -42.30
C SER A 94 7.92 22.56 -41.69
N ARG A 95 8.24 21.45 -41.02
CA ARG A 95 9.56 21.14 -40.44
C ARG A 95 10.57 20.62 -41.47
N TRP A 96 10.14 20.38 -42.70
CA TRP A 96 10.92 19.73 -43.75
C TRP A 96 11.14 20.62 -44.97
N GLY A 97 12.36 20.58 -45.51
CA GLY A 97 12.65 21.18 -46.81
C GLY A 97 12.20 20.28 -47.96
N ALA A 98 11.69 20.89 -49.03
CA ALA A 98 11.43 20.22 -50.31
C ALA A 98 12.39 20.77 -51.37
N PHE A 99 13.15 19.89 -52.03
CA PHE A 99 14.04 20.27 -53.12
C PHE A 99 13.62 19.57 -54.41
N GLN A 100 13.54 20.34 -55.52
CA GLN A 100 13.20 19.86 -56.87
C GLN A 100 11.81 19.19 -57.02
N GLY A 101 10.89 19.50 -56.12
CA GLY A 101 9.52 19.00 -56.19
C GLY A 101 8.65 19.53 -55.06
N THR A 102 7.55 18.84 -54.80
CA THR A 102 6.57 19.20 -53.76
C THR A 102 6.38 18.06 -52.76
N ILE A 103 6.08 18.40 -51.51
CA ILE A 103 5.73 17.46 -50.45
C ILE A 103 4.31 17.72 -49.95
N ALA A 104 3.60 16.66 -49.54
CA ALA A 104 2.26 16.72 -48.97
C ALA A 104 2.06 15.63 -47.92
N LEU A 105 1.12 15.84 -46.99
CA LEU A 105 0.69 14.81 -46.03
C LEU A 105 -0.20 13.75 -46.72
N ASP A 106 -0.02 12.49 -46.36
CA ASP A 106 -0.84 11.35 -46.84
C ASP A 106 -1.30 10.48 -45.66
N THR A 107 -2.61 10.25 -45.55
CA THR A 107 -3.25 9.49 -44.47
C THR A 107 -3.53 8.03 -44.84
N ALA A 108 -3.17 7.57 -46.04
CA ALA A 108 -3.41 6.21 -46.50
C ALA A 108 -2.19 5.32 -46.26
N ASN A 109 -0.99 5.84 -46.58
CA ASN A 109 0.25 5.09 -46.66
C ASN A 109 1.13 5.16 -45.40
N LYS A 110 0.67 5.86 -44.36
CA LYS A 110 1.27 5.93 -43.03
C LYS A 110 1.52 4.58 -42.35
N ILE A 111 2.56 4.55 -41.53
CA ILE A 111 2.97 3.44 -40.66
C ILE A 111 2.90 3.90 -39.21
N TYR A 112 3.35 5.12 -38.93
CA TYR A 112 3.30 5.76 -37.63
C TYR A 112 2.27 6.90 -37.64
N GLY A 113 1.81 7.29 -36.45
CA GLY A 113 0.90 8.42 -36.28
C GLY A 113 -0.35 8.39 -37.18
N ALA A 114 -0.70 9.55 -37.72
CA ALA A 114 -1.86 9.79 -38.57
C ALA A 114 -1.49 10.06 -40.03
N ASN A 115 -0.27 10.52 -40.31
CA ASN A 115 0.18 10.94 -41.64
C ASN A 115 1.55 10.34 -42.00
N CYS A 116 1.88 10.41 -43.28
CA CYS A 116 3.24 10.23 -43.80
C CYS A 116 3.52 11.29 -44.87
N VAL A 117 4.77 11.40 -45.35
CA VAL A 117 5.09 12.34 -46.44
C VAL A 117 4.94 11.68 -47.80
N LYS A 118 4.24 12.35 -48.71
CA LYS A 118 4.26 12.10 -50.16
C LYS A 118 5.13 13.13 -50.85
N ALA A 119 6.17 12.69 -51.56
CA ALA A 119 7.05 13.57 -52.33
C ALA A 119 6.86 13.34 -53.84
N THR A 120 6.63 14.41 -54.59
CA THR A 120 6.37 14.38 -56.05
C THR A 120 7.44 15.17 -56.80
N ILE A 121 8.02 14.55 -57.83
CA ILE A 121 9.08 15.14 -58.67
C ILE A 121 8.51 16.31 -59.48
N GLY A 122 9.17 17.48 -59.37
CA GLY A 122 8.79 18.68 -60.08
C GLY A 122 9.05 18.62 -61.59
N VAL A 123 8.43 19.54 -62.34
CA VAL A 123 8.61 19.63 -63.79
C VAL A 123 10.08 19.89 -64.14
N GLY A 124 10.62 19.10 -65.08
CA GLY A 124 12.00 19.22 -65.55
C GLY A 124 13.07 18.66 -64.60
N GLN A 125 12.67 18.02 -63.49
CA GLN A 125 13.59 17.42 -62.52
C GLN A 125 13.63 15.90 -62.65
N SER A 126 14.73 15.29 -62.18
CA SER A 126 14.91 13.83 -62.16
C SER A 126 14.78 13.22 -60.75
N TYR A 127 14.58 14.06 -59.74
CA TYR A 127 14.29 13.62 -58.38
C TYR A 127 13.59 14.71 -57.55
N VAL A 128 13.04 14.32 -56.41
CA VAL A 128 12.64 15.22 -55.32
C VAL A 128 13.27 14.72 -54.03
N ALA A 129 13.70 15.64 -53.16
CA ALA A 129 14.23 15.32 -51.85
C ALA A 129 13.41 15.99 -50.73
N VAL A 130 13.03 15.20 -49.74
CA VAL A 130 12.53 15.65 -48.44
C VAL A 130 13.72 15.69 -47.50
N LEU A 131 14.11 16.88 -47.02
CA LEU A 131 15.41 17.09 -46.39
C LEU A 131 15.34 17.84 -45.06
N GLN A 132 16.28 17.52 -44.17
CA GLN A 132 16.53 18.22 -42.92
C GLN A 132 18.04 18.27 -42.65
N ASP A 133 18.52 19.38 -42.10
CA ASP A 133 19.91 19.56 -41.70
C ASP A 133 20.06 19.27 -40.20
N LEU A 134 20.96 18.34 -39.85
CA LEU A 134 21.23 17.92 -38.47
C LEU A 134 22.59 18.41 -38.01
N SER A 135 22.70 18.73 -36.72
CA SER A 135 24.00 18.97 -36.06
C SER A 135 24.54 17.66 -35.48
N LEU A 136 25.66 17.17 -36.00
CA LEU A 136 26.27 15.89 -35.66
C LEU A 136 27.67 16.05 -35.04
N LYS A 137 28.10 15.03 -34.30
CA LYS A 137 29.43 14.94 -33.74
C LYS A 137 30.40 14.38 -34.78
N ILE A 138 31.39 15.18 -35.17
CA ILE A 138 32.43 14.75 -36.13
C ILE A 138 33.15 13.52 -35.58
N GLY A 139 33.36 12.52 -36.44
CA GLY A 139 34.00 11.25 -36.12
C GLY A 139 33.07 10.18 -35.53
N SER A 140 31.84 10.52 -35.13
CA SER A 140 30.87 9.53 -34.65
C SER A 140 30.22 8.76 -35.80
N ASN A 141 29.78 7.53 -35.49
CA ASN A 141 29.12 6.60 -36.40
C ASN A 141 27.60 6.79 -36.34
N TYR A 142 26.92 6.76 -37.47
CA TYR A 142 25.47 6.97 -37.56
C TYR A 142 24.80 6.01 -38.53
N ILE A 143 23.50 5.80 -38.32
CA ILE A 143 22.58 5.22 -39.28
C ILE A 143 21.39 6.13 -39.49
N ALA A 144 21.04 6.40 -40.75
CA ALA A 144 19.81 7.03 -41.17
C ALA A 144 18.89 5.97 -41.76
N VAL A 145 17.65 5.86 -41.28
CA VAL A 145 16.69 4.82 -41.67
C VAL A 145 15.32 5.44 -41.88
N ALA A 146 14.62 5.08 -42.95
CA ALA A 146 13.23 5.46 -43.14
C ALA A 146 12.44 4.29 -43.68
N GLU A 147 11.16 4.25 -43.32
CA GLU A 147 10.21 3.41 -43.98
C GLU A 147 9.79 4.11 -45.27
N VAL A 148 9.97 3.47 -46.42
CA VAL A 148 9.68 4.07 -47.73
C VAL A 148 8.77 3.18 -48.53
N ARG A 149 7.94 3.77 -49.40
CA ARG A 149 7.10 3.04 -50.35
C ARG A 149 7.16 3.70 -51.71
N ASN A 150 7.47 2.92 -52.75
CA ASN A 150 7.41 3.43 -54.12
C ASN A 150 5.95 3.66 -54.52
N GLY A 151 5.62 4.87 -54.99
CA GLY A 151 4.30 5.18 -55.50
C GLY A 151 4.17 4.75 -56.96
N ASN A 152 4.82 5.48 -57.85
CA ASN A 152 4.89 5.18 -59.28
C ASN A 152 6.27 5.52 -59.89
N SER A 153 7.30 5.64 -59.05
CA SER A 153 8.61 6.08 -59.50
C SER A 153 9.35 4.99 -60.26
N SER A 154 9.91 5.36 -61.41
CA SER A 154 10.66 4.43 -62.28
C SER A 154 12.03 4.06 -61.73
N MET A 155 12.62 4.92 -60.88
CA MET A 155 13.89 4.67 -60.21
C MET A 155 13.76 4.61 -58.69
N GLY A 156 12.54 4.47 -58.14
CA GLY A 156 12.30 4.14 -56.74
C GLY A 156 12.55 5.24 -55.70
N VAL A 157 12.49 4.85 -54.43
CA VAL A 157 12.61 5.73 -53.24
C VAL A 157 13.73 5.23 -52.34
N ASN A 158 14.53 6.13 -51.76
CA ASN A 158 15.62 5.75 -50.87
C ASN A 158 15.99 6.84 -49.85
N VAL A 159 16.69 6.45 -48.80
CA VAL A 159 17.41 7.37 -47.91
C VAL A 159 18.74 7.77 -48.55
N ALA A 160 19.14 9.03 -48.35
CA ALA A 160 20.45 9.53 -48.73
C ALA A 160 20.97 10.51 -47.69
N VAL A 161 22.30 10.60 -47.62
CA VAL A 161 23.01 11.55 -46.76
C VAL A 161 24.01 12.29 -47.63
N VAL A 162 23.84 13.62 -47.75
CA VAL A 162 24.60 14.43 -48.72
C VAL A 162 26.10 14.33 -48.46
N GLY A 163 26.88 13.96 -49.47
CA GLY A 163 28.33 13.76 -49.36
C GLY A 163 28.75 12.47 -48.64
N LYS A 164 27.80 11.61 -48.24
CA LYS A 164 28.05 10.34 -47.54
C LYS A 164 27.57 9.11 -48.29
N GLY A 165 26.67 9.30 -49.26
CA GLY A 165 26.15 8.24 -50.11
C GLY A 165 24.63 8.14 -50.06
N THR A 166 24.12 7.25 -50.89
CA THR A 166 22.70 7.09 -51.18
C THR A 166 22.41 5.59 -51.14
N ALA A 167 21.35 5.18 -50.44
CA ALA A 167 20.94 3.78 -50.40
C ALA A 167 20.43 3.32 -51.78
N PRO A 168 20.49 2.01 -52.09
CA PRO A 168 19.86 1.47 -53.29
C PRO A 168 18.36 1.86 -53.36
N PRO A 169 17.83 2.19 -54.55
CA PRO A 169 16.43 2.57 -54.67
C PRO A 169 15.47 1.40 -54.47
N ASN A 170 14.38 1.67 -53.75
CA ASN A 170 13.27 0.74 -53.61
C ASN A 170 12.35 0.84 -54.83
N LEU A 171 12.51 -0.09 -55.77
CA LEU A 171 11.74 -0.11 -57.02
C LEU A 171 10.34 -0.73 -56.86
N THR A 172 10.15 -1.59 -55.86
CA THR A 172 8.87 -2.29 -55.64
C THR A 172 7.93 -1.48 -54.74
N ILE A 173 6.64 -1.47 -55.06
CA ILE A 173 5.58 -0.83 -54.25
C ILE A 173 5.48 -1.45 -52.84
N ASN A 174 5.94 -2.70 -52.66
CA ASN A 174 5.86 -3.42 -51.39
C ASN A 174 7.15 -3.36 -50.55
N SER A 175 8.24 -2.79 -51.06
CA SER A 175 9.45 -2.61 -50.23
C SER A 175 9.20 -1.52 -49.21
N THR A 176 9.70 -1.70 -47.98
CA THR A 176 9.30 -0.88 -46.82
C THR A 176 10.44 -0.25 -46.05
N LEU A 177 11.73 -0.56 -46.31
CA LEU A 177 12.85 -0.02 -45.53
C LEU A 177 13.97 0.50 -46.45
N SER A 178 14.55 1.66 -46.11
CA SER A 178 15.77 2.17 -46.74
C SER A 178 16.69 2.75 -45.69
N TYR A 179 18.00 2.49 -45.79
CA TYR A 179 18.96 2.99 -44.80
C TYR A 179 20.34 3.29 -45.39
N VAL A 180 21.03 4.24 -44.75
CA VAL A 180 22.45 4.58 -45.01
C VAL A 180 23.19 4.62 -43.68
N LYS A 181 24.29 3.88 -43.56
CA LYS A 181 25.24 4.07 -42.46
C LYS A 181 26.36 5.01 -42.90
N PHE A 182 26.80 5.91 -42.02
CA PHE A 182 27.85 6.88 -42.36
C PHE A 182 28.63 7.33 -41.12
N VAL A 183 29.80 7.94 -41.37
CA VAL A 183 30.61 8.63 -40.34
C VAL A 183 30.49 10.13 -40.58
N ALA A 184 30.14 10.90 -39.55
CA ALA A 184 30.05 12.35 -39.67
C ALA A 184 31.44 12.98 -39.85
N THR A 185 31.60 13.83 -40.86
CA THR A 185 32.85 14.61 -41.08
C THR A 185 32.63 16.11 -41.03
N VAL A 186 31.38 16.53 -40.85
CA VAL A 186 30.93 17.92 -40.75
C VAL A 186 29.94 18.02 -39.61
N VAL A 187 29.82 19.20 -39.00
CA VAL A 187 28.85 19.45 -37.93
C VAL A 187 27.44 19.50 -38.51
N SER A 188 27.20 20.31 -39.55
CA SER A 188 25.90 20.38 -40.23
C SER A 188 25.85 19.35 -41.35
N GLN A 189 25.04 18.30 -41.18
CA GLN A 189 24.88 17.21 -42.12
C GLN A 189 23.42 17.13 -42.61
N ARG A 190 23.24 17.24 -43.92
CA ARG A 190 21.94 17.04 -44.56
C ARG A 190 21.60 15.57 -44.67
N VAL A 191 20.42 15.20 -44.17
CA VAL A 191 19.80 13.89 -44.34
C VAL A 191 18.51 14.05 -45.15
N GLN A 192 18.22 13.08 -46.02
CA GLN A 192 17.09 13.20 -46.94
C GLN A 192 16.49 11.86 -47.33
N VAL A 193 15.21 11.89 -47.65
CA VAL A 193 14.53 10.85 -48.44
C VAL A 193 14.40 11.36 -49.86
N MET A 194 14.80 10.55 -50.84
CA MET A 194 14.76 10.88 -52.26
C MET A 194 13.78 9.99 -53.00
N VAL A 195 13.02 10.59 -53.91
CA VAL A 195 12.26 9.87 -54.95
C VAL A 195 12.95 10.17 -56.27
N ASN A 196 13.47 9.15 -56.95
CA ASN A 196 14.23 9.29 -58.20
C ASN A 196 13.40 8.78 -59.38
N GLY A 197 13.39 9.51 -60.48
CA GLY A 197 12.57 9.18 -61.65
C GLY A 197 12.45 10.35 -62.61
N VAL A 198 11.22 10.62 -63.05
CA VAL A 198 10.90 11.76 -63.93
C VAL A 198 9.76 12.60 -63.36
N ALA A 199 9.59 13.81 -63.87
CA ALA A 199 8.53 14.74 -63.45
C ALA A 199 7.15 14.08 -63.33
N GLY A 200 6.45 14.36 -62.22
CA GLY A 200 5.14 13.80 -61.90
C GLY A 200 5.16 12.43 -61.22
N GLN A 201 6.30 11.74 -61.18
CA GLN A 201 6.46 10.53 -60.36
C GLN A 201 6.60 10.87 -58.87
N TYR A 202 6.19 9.94 -58.01
CA TYR A 202 6.13 10.16 -56.57
C TYR A 202 6.43 8.90 -55.75
N GLY A 203 6.74 9.14 -54.48
CA GLY A 203 6.97 8.12 -53.46
C GLY A 203 6.53 8.60 -52.09
N TYR A 204 6.50 7.67 -51.14
CA TYR A 204 6.10 7.91 -49.76
C TYR A 204 7.21 7.57 -48.79
N ALA A 205 7.26 8.28 -47.66
CA ALA A 205 8.11 7.92 -46.55
C ALA A 205 7.48 8.24 -45.19
N ASP A 206 7.88 7.44 -44.20
CA ASP A 206 7.49 7.55 -42.80
C ASP A 206 8.65 7.10 -41.90
N GLY A 207 8.55 7.40 -40.60
CA GLY A 207 9.47 6.93 -39.56
C GLY A 207 10.94 7.27 -39.79
N PHE A 208 11.23 8.40 -40.44
CA PHE A 208 12.61 8.79 -40.70
C PHE A 208 13.35 9.05 -39.39
N ARG A 209 14.48 8.37 -39.18
CA ARG A 209 15.26 8.43 -37.94
C ARG A 209 16.74 8.43 -38.21
N VAL A 210 17.47 9.09 -37.32
CA VAL A 210 18.93 9.07 -37.31
C VAL A 210 19.41 8.74 -35.91
N TYR A 211 20.21 7.68 -35.79
CA TYR A 211 20.79 7.23 -34.52
C TYR A 211 22.31 7.29 -34.57
N GLU A 212 22.92 7.79 -33.49
CA GLU A 212 24.35 7.56 -33.22
C GLU A 212 24.55 6.10 -32.79
N LEU A 213 25.66 5.51 -33.23
CA LEU A 213 25.99 4.11 -33.01
C LEU A 213 27.36 3.96 -32.34
N SER A 214 27.49 2.93 -31.52
CA SER A 214 28.82 2.44 -31.11
C SER A 214 29.57 1.86 -32.32
N THR A 215 30.91 1.80 -32.24
CA THR A 215 31.75 1.19 -33.28
C THR A 215 31.39 -0.28 -33.53
N ALA A 216 31.04 -1.02 -32.48
CA ALA A 216 30.62 -2.42 -32.57
C ALA A 216 29.31 -2.56 -33.35
N GLU A 217 28.32 -1.71 -33.08
CA GLU A 217 27.05 -1.70 -33.80
C GLU A 217 27.22 -1.33 -35.27
N TYR A 218 28.01 -0.28 -35.55
CA TYR A 218 28.27 0.17 -36.91
C TYR A 218 28.90 -0.91 -37.79
N THR A 219 29.78 -1.72 -37.19
CA THR A 219 30.43 -2.86 -37.85
C THR A 219 29.42 -3.99 -38.10
N ALA A 220 28.60 -4.32 -37.10
CA ALA A 220 27.62 -5.40 -37.17
C ALA A 220 26.52 -5.18 -38.22
N LEU A 221 26.23 -3.92 -38.60
CA LEU A 221 25.24 -3.61 -39.65
C LEU A 221 25.52 -4.32 -40.98
N ALA A 222 26.78 -4.60 -41.32
CA ALA A 222 27.13 -5.22 -42.61
C ALA A 222 26.65 -6.67 -42.76
N SER A 223 26.36 -7.35 -41.66
CA SER A 223 25.89 -8.74 -41.64
C SER A 223 24.40 -8.89 -41.31
N MET A 224 23.68 -7.77 -41.16
CA MET A 224 22.27 -7.78 -40.77
C MET A 224 21.34 -7.78 -41.99
N THR A 225 20.21 -8.46 -41.87
CA THR A 225 19.10 -8.35 -42.81
C THR A 225 18.26 -7.09 -42.53
N ASP A 226 17.47 -6.64 -43.50
CA ASP A 226 16.59 -5.47 -43.32
C ASP A 226 15.62 -5.65 -42.13
N ALA A 227 15.09 -6.87 -41.94
CA ALA A 227 14.24 -7.20 -40.80
C ALA A 227 14.98 -7.06 -39.46
N GLN A 228 16.26 -7.47 -39.40
CA GLN A 228 17.09 -7.30 -38.20
C GLN A 228 17.40 -5.83 -37.94
N ILE A 229 17.64 -5.03 -38.99
CA ILE A 229 17.87 -3.59 -38.87
C ILE A 229 16.60 -2.87 -38.38
N ALA A 230 15.43 -3.18 -38.97
CA ALA A 230 14.15 -2.60 -38.55
C ALA A 230 13.82 -2.93 -37.09
N ALA A 231 14.06 -4.18 -36.65
CA ALA A 231 13.83 -4.59 -35.27
C ALA A 231 14.85 -3.97 -34.29
N LYS A 232 16.12 -3.82 -34.70
CA LYS A 232 17.17 -3.27 -33.85
C LYS A 232 17.12 -1.75 -33.77
N TYR A 233 16.76 -1.06 -34.84
CA TYR A 233 16.68 0.39 -34.95
C TYR A 233 15.29 0.82 -35.44
N PRO A 234 14.22 0.56 -34.67
CA PRO A 234 12.87 1.00 -35.02
C PRO A 234 12.76 2.52 -34.93
N TYR A 235 11.74 3.11 -35.55
CA TYR A 235 11.35 4.49 -35.26
C TYR A 235 10.93 4.63 -33.80
N VAL A 236 11.42 5.67 -33.13
CA VAL A 236 10.94 6.12 -31.84
C VAL A 236 10.74 7.63 -31.89
N ASP A 237 9.72 8.12 -31.19
CA ASP A 237 9.57 9.55 -30.94
C ASP A 237 10.74 10.01 -30.05
N ASP A 238 11.39 11.10 -30.42
CA ASP A 238 12.41 11.78 -29.61
C ASP A 238 13.46 10.84 -28.95
N VAL A 239 13.40 10.67 -27.63
CA VAL A 239 14.24 9.78 -26.85
C VAL A 239 13.37 8.75 -26.18
N LYS A 240 13.71 7.47 -26.36
CA LYS A 240 13.04 6.36 -25.66
C LYS A 240 14.06 5.44 -25.01
N HIS A 241 13.68 5.00 -23.82
CA HIS A 241 14.37 3.99 -23.04
C HIS A 241 13.59 2.67 -23.11
N VAL A 242 14.21 1.56 -22.77
CA VAL A 242 13.47 0.31 -22.55
C VAL A 242 12.47 0.56 -21.44
N ASN A 243 11.20 0.36 -21.73
CA ASN A 243 10.09 0.60 -20.82
C ASN A 243 9.14 -0.59 -20.79
N ALA A 244 8.77 -1.00 -19.57
CA ALA A 244 7.91 -2.13 -19.29
C ALA A 244 8.30 -3.43 -20.05
N PRO A 245 9.53 -3.95 -19.85
CA PRO A 245 9.97 -5.17 -20.49
C PRO A 245 9.16 -6.38 -19.98
N TYR A 246 8.98 -7.37 -20.85
CA TYR A 246 8.32 -8.63 -20.51
C TYR A 246 8.97 -9.82 -21.20
N VAL A 247 8.73 -11.00 -20.63
CA VAL A 247 9.02 -12.30 -21.26
C VAL A 247 7.77 -13.16 -21.17
N ILE A 248 7.29 -13.67 -22.30
CA ILE A 248 6.17 -14.61 -22.39
C ILE A 248 6.75 -15.95 -22.83
N LYS A 249 6.43 -17.01 -22.09
CA LYS A 249 6.63 -18.39 -22.53
C LYS A 249 5.27 -18.97 -22.88
N TYR A 250 5.13 -19.44 -24.12
CA TYR A 250 3.91 -20.10 -24.56
C TYR A 250 3.84 -21.54 -24.02
N GLY A 251 2.63 -22.08 -23.91
CA GLY A 251 2.40 -23.47 -23.53
C GLY A 251 3.17 -24.48 -24.38
N GLU A 252 3.41 -25.68 -23.84
CA GLU A 252 3.91 -26.79 -24.67
C GLU A 252 2.91 -27.14 -25.78
N ASN A 253 1.62 -26.91 -25.51
CA ASN A 253 0.57 -26.80 -26.52
C ASN A 253 0.36 -25.33 -26.89
N LEU A 254 0.54 -25.01 -28.18
CA LEU A 254 0.31 -23.70 -28.77
C LEU A 254 -1.14 -23.53 -29.28
N ALA A 255 -1.90 -24.61 -29.43
CA ALA A 255 -3.27 -24.55 -29.93
C ALA A 255 -4.19 -23.87 -28.89
N PRO A 256 -4.93 -22.80 -29.28
CA PRO A 256 -5.90 -22.17 -28.39
C PRO A 256 -7.14 -23.06 -28.20
N THR A 257 -7.99 -22.69 -27.24
CA THR A 257 -9.27 -23.40 -27.00
C THR A 257 -10.20 -23.24 -28.20
N PHE A 258 -11.11 -24.20 -28.44
CA PHE A 258 -11.99 -24.14 -29.62
C PHE A 258 -12.93 -22.91 -29.62
N GLY A 259 -13.15 -22.27 -28.47
CA GLY A 259 -13.91 -21.02 -28.38
C GLY A 259 -13.21 -19.81 -29.01
N GLU A 260 -11.90 -19.88 -29.24
CA GLU A 260 -11.09 -18.83 -29.85
C GLU A 260 -10.93 -19.01 -31.37
N TRP A 261 -11.52 -20.07 -31.95
CA TRP A 261 -11.35 -20.41 -33.35
C TRP A 261 -12.31 -19.60 -34.23
N SER A 262 -11.81 -19.11 -35.36
CA SER A 262 -12.56 -18.38 -36.38
C SER A 262 -13.34 -19.32 -37.32
N ASN A 263 -14.41 -18.79 -37.94
CA ASN A 263 -15.24 -19.45 -38.97
C ASN A 263 -16.06 -20.69 -38.54
N ALA A 264 -16.30 -20.87 -37.24
CA ALA A 264 -16.98 -22.06 -36.74
C ALA A 264 -18.51 -22.06 -36.97
N ILE A 265 -18.96 -22.83 -37.97
CA ILE A 265 -20.28 -23.51 -37.98
C ILE A 265 -20.29 -24.68 -36.97
N ALA A 266 -19.21 -24.81 -36.18
CA ALA A 266 -19.05 -25.82 -35.15
C ALA A 266 -19.85 -25.40 -33.91
N GLU A 267 -20.82 -26.21 -33.50
CA GLU A 267 -21.40 -26.09 -32.17
C GLU A 267 -20.34 -26.53 -31.16
N ALA A 268 -19.82 -25.58 -30.37
CA ALA A 268 -18.95 -25.88 -29.25
C ALA A 268 -19.67 -26.82 -28.26
N PHE A 269 -19.08 -27.96 -27.95
CA PHE A 269 -19.56 -28.84 -26.88
C PHE A 269 -19.14 -28.27 -25.50
N PRO A 270 -19.71 -28.74 -24.37
CA PRO A 270 -19.57 -28.17 -23.03
C PRO A 270 -18.15 -28.02 -22.43
N THR A 271 -17.08 -28.42 -23.12
CA THR A 271 -15.70 -28.36 -22.61
C THR A 271 -14.73 -27.69 -23.59
N PRO A 272 -13.69 -26.95 -23.13
CA PRO A 272 -12.91 -26.02 -23.98
C PRO A 272 -12.09 -26.66 -25.12
N TYR A 273 -11.84 -27.97 -25.07
CA TYR A 273 -10.97 -28.72 -25.99
C TYR A 273 -11.73 -29.85 -26.72
N SER A 274 -13.05 -29.72 -26.85
CA SER A 274 -13.91 -30.60 -27.64
C SER A 274 -14.83 -29.80 -28.54
N ALA A 275 -14.97 -30.19 -29.80
CA ALA A 275 -15.82 -29.52 -30.77
C ALA A 275 -16.56 -30.53 -31.67
N LYS A 276 -17.73 -30.13 -32.18
CA LYS A 276 -18.39 -30.82 -33.30
C LYS A 276 -18.67 -29.89 -34.47
N ILE A 277 -18.55 -30.42 -35.68
CA ILE A 277 -19.07 -29.81 -36.89
C ILE A 277 -20.24 -30.68 -37.36
N ILE A 278 -21.44 -30.09 -37.46
CA ILE A 278 -22.61 -30.74 -38.05
C ILE A 278 -22.74 -30.21 -39.48
N SER A 279 -22.26 -30.98 -40.45
CA SER A 279 -22.41 -30.58 -41.85
C SER A 279 -23.76 -31.01 -42.40
N SER A 280 -24.53 -30.05 -42.90
CA SER A 280 -25.77 -30.27 -43.66
C SER A 280 -25.55 -30.28 -45.18
N THR A 281 -24.30 -30.12 -45.63
CA THR A 281 -23.94 -30.06 -47.04
C THR A 281 -22.76 -30.98 -47.35
N THR A 282 -22.48 -31.20 -48.62
CA THR A 282 -21.25 -31.87 -49.09
C THR A 282 -20.07 -30.90 -49.23
N ALA A 283 -20.26 -29.60 -48.99
CA ALA A 283 -19.17 -28.64 -48.94
C ALA A 283 -18.43 -28.72 -47.60
N ASN A 284 -17.10 -28.57 -47.63
CA ASN A 284 -16.30 -28.59 -46.42
C ASN A 284 -16.62 -27.38 -45.53
N GLN A 285 -17.15 -27.66 -44.35
CA GLN A 285 -17.27 -26.72 -43.25
C GLN A 285 -16.03 -26.83 -42.36
N GLN A 286 -15.43 -25.70 -42.01
CA GLN A 286 -14.16 -25.66 -41.30
C GLN A 286 -14.15 -24.62 -40.18
N ALA A 287 -13.30 -24.85 -39.18
CA ALA A 287 -12.92 -23.83 -38.20
C ALA A 287 -11.39 -23.76 -38.13
N ALA A 288 -10.86 -22.57 -37.83
CA ALA A 288 -9.42 -22.35 -37.83
C ALA A 288 -8.94 -21.47 -36.66
N ALA A 289 -7.77 -21.78 -36.14
CA ALA A 289 -7.01 -20.92 -35.24
C ALA A 289 -5.67 -20.54 -35.86
N THR A 290 -5.19 -19.33 -35.56
CA THR A 290 -3.89 -18.84 -36.03
C THR A 290 -3.04 -18.41 -34.85
N VAL A 291 -1.77 -18.83 -34.83
CA VAL A 291 -0.80 -18.47 -33.79
C VAL A 291 0.53 -18.04 -34.43
N ASN A 292 1.30 -17.23 -33.72
CA ASN A 292 2.60 -16.77 -34.21
C ASN A 292 3.59 -17.94 -34.32
N ALA A 293 4.39 -17.95 -35.39
CA ALA A 293 5.33 -19.02 -35.71
C ALA A 293 6.74 -18.47 -35.93
N VAL A 294 7.74 -19.31 -35.68
CA VAL A 294 9.17 -18.99 -35.85
C VAL A 294 9.69 -19.66 -37.11
N VAL A 295 10.28 -18.88 -38.01
CA VAL A 295 10.89 -19.36 -39.26
C VAL A 295 11.91 -20.47 -38.99
N GLY A 296 11.93 -21.49 -39.85
CA GLY A 296 12.84 -22.64 -39.75
C GLY A 296 12.51 -23.65 -38.66
N THR A 297 11.44 -23.43 -37.88
CA THR A 297 11.03 -24.33 -36.79
C THR A 297 10.01 -25.35 -37.29
N ALA A 298 10.17 -26.62 -36.88
CA ALA A 298 9.18 -27.66 -37.12
C ALA A 298 8.03 -27.57 -36.12
N TYR A 299 6.81 -27.71 -36.62
CA TYR A 299 5.57 -27.76 -35.84
C TYR A 299 4.84 -29.06 -36.13
N THR A 300 4.35 -29.73 -35.09
CA THR A 300 3.47 -30.90 -35.18
C THR A 300 2.10 -30.58 -34.60
N TYR A 301 1.06 -30.74 -35.42
CA TYR A 301 -0.34 -30.58 -35.04
C TYR A 301 -1.01 -31.94 -34.96
N ALA A 302 -1.63 -32.29 -33.82
CA ALA A 302 -2.34 -33.53 -33.60
C ALA A 302 -3.73 -33.28 -32.99
N VAL A 303 -4.72 -34.06 -33.41
CA VAL A 303 -6.11 -34.00 -32.90
C VAL A 303 -6.72 -35.39 -32.99
N SER A 304 -7.54 -35.78 -32.02
CA SER A 304 -8.39 -36.96 -32.15
C SER A 304 -9.69 -36.59 -32.87
N HIS A 305 -9.93 -37.15 -34.06
CA HIS A 305 -11.08 -36.79 -34.88
C HIS A 305 -11.57 -37.89 -35.83
N ASN A 306 -12.83 -37.77 -36.28
CA ASN A 306 -13.40 -38.54 -37.40
C ASN A 306 -13.62 -37.70 -38.68
N GLY A 307 -13.18 -36.42 -38.69
CA GLY A 307 -13.23 -35.51 -39.84
C GLY A 307 -11.87 -35.35 -40.54
N TYR A 308 -11.54 -34.11 -40.92
CA TYR A 308 -10.24 -33.70 -41.46
C TYR A 308 -9.53 -32.67 -40.59
N ILE A 309 -8.20 -32.67 -40.64
CA ILE A 309 -7.36 -31.59 -40.10
C ILE A 309 -6.45 -31.00 -41.17
N GLY A 310 -6.00 -29.76 -40.97
CA GLY A 310 -5.05 -29.09 -41.84
C GLY A 310 -4.12 -28.16 -41.07
N MET A 311 -2.96 -27.84 -41.66
CA MET A 311 -2.01 -26.87 -41.14
C MET A 311 -1.38 -26.08 -42.30
N ASP A 312 -1.28 -24.77 -42.15
CA ASP A 312 -0.55 -23.92 -43.10
C ASP A 312 0.30 -22.86 -42.40
N PHE A 313 1.35 -22.41 -43.09
CA PHE A 313 2.16 -21.27 -42.68
C PHE A 313 1.85 -20.08 -43.56
N ARG A 314 1.76 -18.90 -42.96
CA ARG A 314 1.37 -17.66 -43.63
C ARG A 314 2.36 -16.53 -43.40
N ASP A 315 2.44 -15.61 -44.34
CA ASP A 315 3.21 -14.36 -44.21
C ASP A 315 2.46 -13.33 -43.34
N ASN A 316 3.05 -12.13 -43.15
CA ASN A 316 2.46 -11.09 -42.32
C ASN A 316 1.18 -10.45 -42.90
N VAL A 317 0.89 -10.69 -44.18
CA VAL A 317 -0.31 -10.21 -44.89
C VAL A 317 -1.40 -11.30 -44.93
N GLY A 318 -1.07 -12.52 -44.49
CA GLY A 318 -1.99 -13.67 -44.43
C GLY A 318 -1.94 -14.58 -45.66
N ASN A 319 -1.00 -14.38 -46.60
CA ASN A 319 -0.84 -15.27 -47.75
C ASN A 319 -0.25 -16.61 -47.30
N VAL A 320 -0.75 -17.71 -47.87
CA VAL A 320 -0.24 -19.05 -47.59
C VAL A 320 1.12 -19.26 -48.26
N LEU A 321 2.12 -19.63 -47.48
CA LEU A 321 3.48 -19.95 -47.92
C LEU A 321 3.68 -21.45 -48.09
N LEU A 322 3.07 -22.26 -47.21
CA LEU A 322 3.15 -23.72 -47.21
C LEU A 322 1.88 -24.28 -46.58
N THR A 323 1.31 -25.34 -47.14
CA THR A 323 0.10 -26.00 -46.62
C THR A 323 0.21 -27.52 -46.69
N SER A 324 -0.37 -28.21 -45.71
CA SER A 324 -0.55 -29.66 -45.76
C SER A 324 -1.73 -30.11 -46.63
N GLY A 325 -2.66 -29.20 -46.94
CA GLY A 325 -4.02 -29.57 -47.32
C GLY A 325 -4.78 -30.25 -46.16
N PHE A 326 -5.99 -30.76 -46.45
CA PHE A 326 -6.80 -31.51 -45.49
C PHE A 326 -6.46 -33.00 -45.51
N VAL A 327 -6.23 -33.60 -44.34
CA VAL A 327 -5.84 -35.00 -44.19
C VAL A 327 -6.67 -35.74 -43.15
N THR A 328 -6.87 -37.05 -43.33
CA THR A 328 -7.51 -37.94 -42.35
C THR A 328 -6.54 -38.40 -41.23
N SER A 329 -5.24 -38.18 -41.42
CA SER A 329 -4.22 -38.47 -40.41
C SER A 329 -4.51 -37.70 -39.13
N GLN A 330 -4.32 -38.35 -37.99
CA GLN A 330 -4.53 -37.72 -36.67
C GLN A 330 -3.41 -36.73 -36.29
N SER A 331 -2.37 -36.60 -37.13
CA SER A 331 -1.30 -35.62 -36.95
C SER A 331 -0.67 -35.16 -38.27
N ILE A 332 -0.11 -33.95 -38.27
CA ILE A 332 0.58 -33.27 -39.37
C ILE A 332 1.87 -32.66 -38.83
N THR A 333 2.98 -32.80 -39.55
CA THR A 333 4.25 -32.10 -39.24
C THR A 333 4.72 -31.31 -40.45
N LEU A 334 5.00 -30.02 -40.27
CA LEU A 334 5.59 -29.14 -41.29
C LEU A 334 6.68 -28.26 -40.66
N THR A 335 7.60 -27.75 -41.49
CA THR A 335 8.63 -26.79 -41.06
C THR A 335 8.33 -25.41 -41.64
N ALA A 336 8.38 -24.37 -40.80
CA ALA A 336 8.07 -23.00 -41.18
C ALA A 336 9.05 -22.48 -42.26
N PRO A 337 8.60 -22.17 -43.49
CA PRO A 337 9.47 -21.63 -44.53
C PRO A 337 9.91 -20.18 -44.24
N SER A 338 10.87 -19.67 -45.02
CA SER A 338 11.25 -18.25 -44.98
C SER A 338 10.03 -17.35 -45.23
N GLY A 339 9.95 -16.23 -44.50
CA GLY A 339 8.84 -15.28 -44.57
C GLY A 339 7.63 -15.62 -43.70
N THR A 340 7.63 -16.76 -42.99
CA THR A 340 6.56 -17.15 -42.08
C THR A 340 6.40 -16.13 -40.94
N ALA A 341 5.17 -15.71 -40.69
CA ALA A 341 4.77 -14.94 -39.51
C ALA A 341 3.88 -15.78 -38.57
N THR A 342 2.98 -16.59 -39.14
CA THR A 342 2.00 -17.36 -38.38
C THR A 342 1.83 -18.78 -38.91
N VAL A 343 1.34 -19.67 -38.05
CA VAL A 343 0.82 -20.99 -38.42
C VAL A 343 -0.67 -21.01 -38.15
N SER A 344 -1.47 -21.42 -39.13
CA SER A 344 -2.90 -21.67 -38.95
C SER A 344 -3.18 -23.17 -38.94
N ILE A 345 -4.03 -23.58 -38.01
CA ILE A 345 -4.48 -24.96 -37.81
C ILE A 345 -5.98 -25.06 -38.05
N TYR A 346 -6.41 -26.16 -38.65
CA TYR A 346 -7.77 -26.33 -39.16
C TYR A 346 -8.38 -27.65 -38.68
N ILE A 347 -9.68 -27.59 -38.40
CA ILE A 347 -10.57 -28.76 -38.33
C ILE A 347 -11.64 -28.60 -39.41
N ALA A 348 -12.03 -29.69 -40.08
CA ALA A 348 -13.02 -29.63 -41.15
C ALA A 348 -13.88 -30.90 -41.25
N SER A 349 -15.11 -30.75 -41.75
CA SER A 349 -15.94 -31.88 -42.18
C SER A 349 -15.30 -32.62 -43.36
N ASN A 350 -15.58 -33.91 -43.51
CA ASN A 350 -15.05 -34.75 -44.60
C ASN A 350 -15.92 -34.71 -45.88
N GLY A 351 -16.33 -33.52 -46.34
CA GLY A 351 -17.09 -33.34 -47.59
C GLY A 351 -18.43 -34.11 -47.69
N VAL A 352 -18.93 -34.64 -46.57
CA VAL A 352 -20.17 -35.42 -46.48
C VAL A 352 -21.05 -34.87 -45.37
N ILE A 353 -22.35 -35.08 -45.50
CA ILE A 353 -23.34 -34.74 -44.49
C ILE A 353 -23.14 -35.65 -43.28
N GLY A 354 -23.04 -35.06 -42.08
CA GLY A 354 -22.83 -35.83 -40.86
C GLY A 354 -22.28 -35.00 -39.71
N THR A 355 -22.03 -35.69 -38.59
CA THR A 355 -21.46 -35.10 -37.38
C THR A 355 -20.00 -35.52 -37.24
N PHE A 356 -19.12 -34.54 -37.21
CA PHE A 356 -17.69 -34.72 -37.04
C PHE A 356 -17.25 -34.22 -35.67
N THR A 357 -16.51 -35.02 -34.93
CA THR A 357 -16.02 -34.69 -33.59
C THR A 357 -14.51 -34.50 -33.61
N PHE A 358 -14.05 -33.56 -32.79
CA PHE A 358 -12.65 -33.20 -32.63
C PHE A 358 -12.36 -33.03 -31.15
N SER A 359 -11.27 -33.61 -30.67
CA SER A 359 -10.87 -33.49 -29.27
C SER A 359 -9.36 -33.45 -29.10
N ASN A 360 -8.92 -32.81 -28.03
CA ASN A 360 -7.53 -32.76 -27.59
C ASN A 360 -6.57 -32.18 -28.67
N PRO A 361 -6.83 -30.98 -29.22
CA PRO A 361 -5.92 -30.38 -30.19
C PRO A 361 -4.58 -30.06 -29.52
N MET A 362 -3.49 -30.52 -30.13
CA MET A 362 -2.11 -30.33 -29.68
C MET A 362 -1.28 -29.77 -30.82
N LEU A 363 -0.81 -28.53 -30.70
CA LEU A 363 0.19 -27.96 -31.60
C LEU A 363 1.49 -27.79 -30.81
N ASN A 364 2.52 -28.60 -31.08
CA ASN A 364 3.79 -28.54 -30.39
C ASN A 364 4.97 -28.26 -31.32
N LEU A 365 6.04 -27.70 -30.76
CA LEU A 365 7.32 -27.58 -31.47
C LEU A 365 7.99 -28.96 -31.63
N GLY A 366 8.72 -29.13 -32.72
CA GLY A 366 9.45 -30.35 -33.07
C GLY A 366 8.73 -31.19 -34.12
N VAL A 367 9.28 -32.38 -34.38
CA VAL A 367 8.78 -33.29 -35.44
C VAL A 367 7.89 -34.42 -34.91
N THR A 368 7.85 -34.59 -33.59
CA THR A 368 7.14 -35.68 -32.92
C THR A 368 5.88 -35.15 -32.24
N ALA A 369 4.74 -35.81 -32.49
CA ALA A 369 3.49 -35.50 -31.82
C ALA A 369 3.60 -35.81 -30.32
N LYS A 370 3.24 -34.85 -29.48
CA LYS A 370 3.25 -35.00 -28.01
C LYS A 370 1.86 -35.35 -27.47
N PRO A 371 1.77 -35.99 -26.29
CA PRO A 371 0.50 -36.16 -25.60
C PRO A 371 -0.17 -34.81 -25.33
N PHE A 372 -1.50 -34.78 -25.40
CA PHE A 372 -2.28 -33.55 -25.19
C PHE A 372 -2.04 -32.97 -23.79
N LYS A 373 -1.84 -31.64 -23.77
CA LYS A 373 -1.90 -30.80 -22.57
C LYS A 373 -2.70 -29.54 -22.90
N PRO A 374 -3.45 -28.97 -21.96
CA PRO A 374 -4.02 -27.64 -22.12
C PRO A 374 -2.93 -26.61 -22.42
N ARG A 375 -3.23 -25.62 -23.26
CA ARG A 375 -2.36 -24.46 -23.45
C ARG A 375 -2.23 -23.70 -22.13
N ASN A 376 -0.99 -23.38 -21.77
CA ASN A 376 -0.65 -22.69 -20.52
C ASN A 376 0.50 -21.72 -20.79
N ASP A 377 0.13 -20.48 -21.08
CA ASP A 377 1.07 -19.39 -21.33
C ASP A 377 1.43 -18.72 -20.00
N ASN A 378 2.71 -18.42 -19.80
CA ASN A 378 3.21 -17.75 -18.60
C ASN A 378 3.93 -16.47 -19.00
N MET A 379 3.73 -15.41 -18.23
CA MET A 379 4.38 -14.13 -18.45
C MET A 379 5.12 -13.70 -17.19
N LEU A 380 6.33 -13.18 -17.39
CA LEU A 380 7.06 -12.39 -16.41
C LEU A 380 7.10 -10.95 -16.95
N ALA A 381 6.36 -10.03 -16.31
CA ALA A 381 6.28 -8.64 -16.73
C ALA A 381 6.78 -7.69 -15.64
N PHE A 382 7.45 -6.62 -16.07
CA PHE A 382 7.99 -5.58 -15.20
C PHE A 382 7.31 -4.24 -15.49
N PRO A 383 6.02 -4.07 -15.14
CA PRO A 383 5.30 -2.84 -15.39
C PRO A 383 5.97 -1.69 -14.63
N ASN A 384 6.03 -0.50 -15.26
CA ASN A 384 6.65 0.72 -14.71
C ASN A 384 8.17 0.68 -14.55
N VAL A 385 8.85 -0.35 -15.08
CA VAL A 385 10.32 -0.35 -15.14
C VAL A 385 10.79 0.36 -16.41
N GLN A 386 11.62 1.38 -16.22
CA GLN A 386 12.38 2.03 -17.29
C GLN A 386 13.87 1.74 -17.12
N LEU A 387 14.54 1.30 -18.17
CA LEU A 387 15.96 0.96 -18.17
C LEU A 387 16.72 1.79 -19.21
N THR A 388 17.49 2.75 -18.73
CA THR A 388 18.20 3.75 -19.52
C THR A 388 19.66 3.32 -19.77
N SER A 389 20.30 3.87 -20.80
CA SER A 389 21.71 3.62 -21.13
C SER A 389 22.39 4.87 -21.67
N SER A 390 23.72 4.90 -21.68
CA SER A 390 24.48 5.83 -22.52
C SER A 390 24.30 5.47 -24.00
N VAL A 391 24.60 6.43 -24.89
CA VAL A 391 24.47 6.26 -26.35
C VAL A 391 25.49 5.25 -26.89
N ASP A 392 26.69 5.24 -26.32
CA ASP A 392 27.76 4.29 -26.67
C ASP A 392 27.57 2.89 -26.06
N GLY A 393 26.56 2.71 -25.19
CA GLY A 393 26.24 1.44 -24.52
C GLY A 393 27.23 1.04 -23.42
N SER A 394 28.18 1.91 -23.03
CA SER A 394 29.17 1.62 -21.98
C SER A 394 28.56 1.59 -20.57
N MET A 395 27.47 2.34 -20.35
CA MET A 395 26.78 2.47 -19.07
C MET A 395 25.28 2.21 -19.25
N TYR A 396 24.67 1.46 -18.34
CA TYR A 396 23.24 1.12 -18.42
C TYR A 396 22.65 0.80 -17.05
N ASP A 397 21.36 1.06 -16.91
CA ASP A 397 20.56 0.49 -15.83
C ASP A 397 20.47 -1.03 -16.02
N THR A 398 20.44 -1.77 -14.91
CA THR A 398 20.36 -3.24 -14.95
C THR A 398 19.23 -3.72 -14.06
N LEU A 399 18.25 -4.42 -14.64
CA LEU A 399 17.26 -5.18 -13.87
C LEU A 399 17.83 -6.58 -13.59
N PHE A 400 17.76 -7.04 -12.35
CA PHE A 400 18.27 -8.35 -11.93
C PHE A 400 17.46 -8.93 -10.76
N LYS A 401 17.65 -10.22 -10.47
CA LYS A 401 17.03 -10.92 -9.35
C LYS A 401 18.05 -11.17 -8.24
N ARG A 402 17.68 -10.91 -6.98
CA ARG A 402 18.49 -11.22 -5.78
C ARG A 402 17.55 -11.59 -4.62
N ASN A 403 17.84 -12.69 -3.93
CA ASN A 403 17.06 -13.17 -2.77
C ASN A 403 15.54 -13.22 -3.04
N GLY A 404 15.14 -13.86 -4.15
CA GLY A 404 13.73 -14.00 -4.54
C GLY A 404 12.99 -12.70 -4.92
N LYS A 405 13.69 -11.57 -4.99
CA LYS A 405 13.15 -10.24 -5.34
C LYS A 405 13.84 -9.68 -6.58
N TYR A 406 13.16 -8.77 -7.27
CA TYR A 406 13.72 -8.07 -8.43
C TYR A 406 14.16 -6.67 -8.03
N PHE A 407 15.29 -6.26 -8.58
CA PHE A 407 15.88 -4.95 -8.35
C PHE A 407 16.29 -4.32 -9.67
N VAL A 408 16.29 -3.00 -9.72
CA VAL A 408 16.99 -2.24 -10.76
C VAL A 408 18.16 -1.52 -10.11
N GLU A 409 19.36 -1.77 -10.61
CA GLU A 409 20.50 -0.88 -10.40
C GLU A 409 20.33 0.33 -11.33
N LYS A 410 19.80 1.42 -10.78
CA LYS A 410 19.63 2.70 -11.45
C LYS A 410 20.95 3.44 -11.49
N ARG A 411 21.48 3.63 -12.69
CA ARG A 411 22.63 4.48 -13.01
C ARG A 411 22.22 5.77 -13.69
N PHE A 412 21.00 5.83 -14.20
CA PHE A 412 20.42 7.01 -14.82
C PHE A 412 19.18 7.47 -14.08
N ARG A 413 18.93 8.78 -14.14
CA ARG A 413 17.71 9.40 -13.66
C ARG A 413 17.06 10.20 -14.78
N ASP A 414 15.75 10.03 -14.86
CA ASP A 414 14.87 10.75 -15.77
C ASP A 414 14.04 11.76 -14.97
N MET A 415 13.86 12.94 -15.55
CA MET A 415 13.15 14.05 -14.93
C MET A 415 12.38 14.84 -15.98
N VAL A 416 11.14 15.18 -15.65
CA VAL A 416 10.34 16.12 -16.44
C VAL A 416 10.65 17.53 -15.96
N LEU A 417 10.94 18.43 -16.89
CA LEU A 417 11.22 19.84 -16.63
C LEU A 417 9.96 20.65 -16.98
N ASP A 418 8.94 20.49 -16.13
CA ASP A 418 7.61 21.06 -16.26
C ASP A 418 7.44 22.39 -15.50
N GLY A 419 8.54 23.09 -15.19
CA GLY A 419 8.50 24.32 -14.40
C GLY A 419 8.55 24.09 -12.88
N SER A 420 8.46 22.85 -12.39
CA SER A 420 8.62 22.55 -10.95
C SER A 420 10.03 22.84 -10.40
N GLN A 421 11.03 22.89 -11.27
CA GLN A 421 12.41 23.19 -10.90
C GLN A 421 12.62 24.68 -10.61
N THR A 422 13.63 25.00 -9.79
CA THR A 422 14.07 26.38 -9.60
C THR A 422 14.85 26.84 -10.82
N TRP A 423 14.33 27.84 -11.54
CA TRP A 423 14.98 28.39 -12.73
C TRP A 423 15.57 29.77 -12.47
N ILE A 424 16.78 29.99 -12.96
CA ILE A 424 17.55 31.22 -12.78
C ILE A 424 18.02 31.69 -14.15
N PHE A 425 17.84 32.99 -14.42
CA PHE A 425 18.43 33.63 -15.60
C PHE A 425 19.95 33.60 -15.48
N ASP A 426 20.63 33.18 -16.55
CA ASP A 426 22.08 33.02 -16.56
C ASP A 426 22.74 34.11 -17.42
N ALA A 427 22.37 34.19 -18.70
CA ALA A 427 22.94 35.15 -19.63
C ALA A 427 22.00 35.48 -20.78
N ASP A 428 22.17 36.68 -21.33
CA ASP A 428 21.59 37.09 -22.60
C ASP A 428 22.59 36.80 -23.73
N LEU A 429 22.13 36.17 -24.80
CA LEU A 429 22.92 35.77 -25.97
C LEU A 429 22.19 36.23 -27.23
N THR A 430 22.92 36.40 -28.33
CA THR A 430 22.31 36.87 -29.57
C THR A 430 21.22 35.91 -30.08
N GLY A 431 19.96 36.35 -30.03
CA GLY A 431 18.78 35.60 -30.44
C GLY A 431 18.31 34.51 -29.48
N CYS A 432 18.89 34.39 -28.28
CA CYS A 432 18.47 33.40 -27.27
C CYS A 432 18.82 33.79 -25.83
N LYS A 433 18.16 33.15 -24.85
CA LYS A 433 18.47 33.31 -23.42
C LYS A 433 19.06 32.03 -22.86
N SER A 434 20.11 32.14 -22.05
CA SER A 434 20.63 31.05 -21.22
C SER A 434 19.91 31.07 -19.87
N VAL A 435 19.40 29.90 -19.46
CA VAL A 435 18.79 29.70 -18.14
C VAL A 435 19.42 28.49 -17.47
N ARG A 436 19.44 28.49 -16.15
CA ARG A 436 19.98 27.38 -15.36
C ARG A 436 19.10 26.94 -14.22
N SER A 437 19.26 25.68 -13.82
CA SER A 437 18.60 25.08 -12.67
C SER A 437 19.63 24.34 -11.79
N PRO A 438 19.65 24.56 -10.46
CA PRO A 438 20.64 24.00 -9.54
C PRO A 438 20.34 22.53 -9.22
N ILE A 439 20.50 21.64 -10.21
CA ILE A 439 20.31 20.20 -10.05
C ILE A 439 21.68 19.55 -9.73
N THR A 440 21.72 18.63 -8.76
CA THR A 440 22.96 17.99 -8.28
C THR A 440 22.87 16.46 -8.23
N GLY A 441 24.01 15.77 -8.07
CA GLY A 441 24.10 14.31 -7.95
C GLY A 441 24.37 13.55 -9.26
N GLN A 442 24.68 14.28 -10.33
CA GLN A 442 25.00 13.79 -11.67
C GLN A 442 26.50 13.49 -11.84
N THR A 443 26.79 12.61 -12.80
CA THR A 443 28.08 12.65 -13.50
C THR A 443 28.03 13.80 -14.51
N PRO A 444 28.96 14.77 -14.47
CA PRO A 444 28.95 15.92 -15.37
C PRO A 444 28.95 15.50 -16.84
N HIS A 445 28.32 16.31 -17.69
CA HIS A 445 28.34 16.17 -19.15
C HIS A 445 27.71 14.88 -19.69
N THR A 446 26.83 14.24 -18.92
CA THR A 446 26.09 13.02 -19.31
C THR A 446 24.62 13.26 -19.62
N GLN A 447 24.17 14.52 -19.57
CA GLN A 447 22.79 14.90 -19.76
C GLN A 447 22.32 14.70 -21.21
N ARG A 448 21.03 14.40 -21.32
CA ARG A 448 20.26 14.50 -22.55
C ARG A 448 19.00 15.29 -22.24
N VAL A 449 18.82 16.39 -22.94
CA VAL A 449 17.63 17.22 -22.81
C VAL A 449 16.83 17.11 -24.10
N THR A 450 15.56 16.76 -23.97
CA THR A 450 14.59 16.78 -25.06
C THR A 450 13.71 18.00 -24.89
N LYS A 451 13.64 18.85 -25.92
CA LYS A 451 12.79 20.04 -25.96
C LYS A 451 11.31 19.67 -26.05
N PHE A 452 10.43 20.63 -25.73
CA PHE A 452 8.99 20.43 -25.79
C PHE A 452 8.47 19.94 -27.16
N ASP A 453 9.10 20.38 -28.25
CA ASP A 453 8.80 19.98 -29.62
C ASP A 453 9.34 18.57 -29.97
N GLY A 454 10.21 18.00 -29.12
CA GLY A 454 10.80 16.68 -29.30
C GLY A 454 12.25 16.72 -29.80
N LYS A 455 12.79 17.90 -30.13
CA LYS A 455 14.16 18.05 -30.59
C LYS A 455 15.15 17.77 -29.44
N PRO A 456 16.13 16.86 -29.61
CA PRO A 456 17.23 16.72 -28.67
C PRO A 456 18.11 17.97 -28.69
N LEU A 457 18.42 18.52 -27.51
CA LEU A 457 19.34 19.65 -27.41
C LEU A 457 20.78 19.20 -27.66
N THR A 458 21.56 20.08 -28.28
CA THR A 458 22.98 19.79 -28.55
C THR A 458 23.81 19.97 -27.28
N PHE A 459 24.74 19.06 -27.03
CA PHE A 459 25.74 19.19 -25.97
C PHE A 459 27.07 19.73 -26.52
N SER A 460 27.72 20.64 -25.78
CA SER A 460 29.12 21.03 -25.95
C SER A 460 29.74 21.15 -24.56
N ALA A 461 30.99 20.76 -24.33
CA ALA A 461 31.58 20.89 -22.99
C ALA A 461 31.87 22.36 -22.60
N GLY A 462 31.98 23.26 -23.57
CA GLY A 462 32.48 24.63 -23.37
C GLY A 462 31.43 25.75 -23.41
N GLY A 463 30.13 25.44 -23.40
CA GLY A 463 29.11 26.45 -23.70
C GLY A 463 28.71 26.49 -25.18
N SER A 464 27.64 27.22 -25.47
CA SER A 464 27.22 27.58 -26.82
C SER A 464 26.54 28.95 -26.80
N THR A 465 26.71 29.72 -27.88
CA THR A 465 26.06 31.01 -28.09
C THR A 465 24.81 30.91 -28.96
N VAL A 466 24.41 29.69 -29.36
CA VAL A 466 23.22 29.43 -30.17
C VAL A 466 22.10 28.77 -29.34
N PRO A 467 20.83 28.91 -29.74
CA PRO A 467 19.71 28.25 -29.05
C PRO A 467 19.76 26.72 -29.12
N ASP A 468 18.87 26.07 -28.37
CA ASP A 468 18.69 24.61 -28.33
C ASP A 468 19.93 23.83 -27.87
N TRP A 469 20.61 24.36 -26.87
CA TRP A 469 21.83 23.77 -26.33
C TRP A 469 21.71 23.46 -24.84
N THR A 470 22.51 22.49 -24.35
CA THR A 470 22.57 22.16 -22.92
C THR A 470 23.96 21.77 -22.41
N VAL A 471 24.27 22.16 -21.16
CA VAL A 471 25.36 21.62 -20.33
C VAL A 471 24.86 21.24 -18.96
N PHE A 472 25.36 20.14 -18.43
CA PHE A 472 25.21 19.80 -17.03
C PHE A 472 26.60 19.72 -16.38
N ASP A 473 26.95 20.73 -15.58
CA ASP A 473 28.19 20.72 -14.78
C ASP A 473 27.95 19.99 -13.45
N LEU A 474 28.73 20.23 -12.39
CA LEU A 474 28.52 19.61 -11.07
C LEU A 474 27.41 20.25 -10.22
N ALA A 475 26.95 21.45 -10.59
CA ALA A 475 26.07 22.29 -9.77
C ALA A 475 24.77 22.68 -10.49
N ASN A 476 24.77 22.81 -11.81
CA ASN A 476 23.67 23.34 -12.58
C ASN A 476 23.50 22.66 -13.93
N LEU A 477 22.23 22.50 -14.33
CA LEU A 477 21.83 22.28 -15.71
C LEU A 477 21.60 23.63 -16.38
N TYR A 478 22.27 23.88 -17.50
CA TYR A 478 22.10 25.04 -18.36
C TYR A 478 21.34 24.63 -19.63
N ILE A 479 20.45 25.50 -20.08
CA ILE A 479 19.69 25.37 -21.33
C ILE A 479 19.65 26.73 -22.03
N THR A 480 19.94 26.77 -23.33
CA THR A 480 19.69 27.96 -24.15
C THR A 480 18.35 27.85 -24.87
N ILE A 481 17.54 28.91 -24.81
CA ILE A 481 16.17 28.96 -25.33
C ILE A 481 16.10 30.10 -26.35
N ALA A 482 15.65 29.82 -27.58
CA ALA A 482 15.52 30.86 -28.60
C ALA A 482 14.52 31.94 -28.17
N ASP A 483 14.81 33.20 -28.50
CA ASP A 483 13.92 34.33 -28.25
C ASP A 483 12.55 34.16 -28.94
N LEU A 484 12.54 33.48 -30.10
CA LEU A 484 11.31 33.15 -30.81
C LEU A 484 10.44 32.12 -30.08
N ASP A 485 11.05 31.18 -29.33
CA ASP A 485 10.31 30.14 -28.60
C ASP A 485 9.78 30.66 -27.28
N SER A 486 10.62 31.36 -26.52
CA SER A 486 10.24 31.95 -25.24
C SER A 486 9.35 33.17 -25.39
N GLY A 487 9.57 33.92 -26.48
CA GLY A 487 8.97 35.23 -26.69
C GLY A 487 9.58 36.33 -25.81
N TRP A 488 10.76 36.09 -25.25
CA TRP A 488 11.60 37.12 -24.65
C TRP A 488 12.38 37.82 -25.76
N GLY A 489 12.25 39.14 -25.87
CA GLY A 489 13.00 39.91 -26.85
C GLY A 489 14.50 39.97 -26.53
N GLU A 490 15.29 40.37 -27.53
CA GLU A 490 16.75 40.43 -27.44
C GLU A 490 17.23 41.17 -26.18
N ALA A 491 16.69 42.36 -25.88
CA ALA A 491 17.12 43.16 -24.73
C ALA A 491 16.32 42.88 -23.44
N TYR A 492 15.51 41.82 -23.40
CA TYR A 492 14.66 41.50 -22.26
C TYR A 492 15.32 40.50 -21.29
N THR A 493 15.34 40.84 -20.00
CA THR A 493 15.78 39.94 -18.93
C THR A 493 14.57 39.33 -18.21
N PRO A 494 14.25 38.04 -18.41
CA PRO A 494 13.11 37.40 -17.76
C PRO A 494 13.33 37.17 -16.27
N THR A 495 12.25 37.26 -15.49
CA THR A 495 12.27 36.90 -14.06
C THR A 495 12.25 35.37 -13.88
N ALA A 496 12.61 34.88 -12.68
CA ALA A 496 12.55 33.45 -12.37
C ALA A 496 11.15 32.85 -12.60
N GLN A 497 10.09 33.59 -12.24
CA GLN A 497 8.71 33.16 -12.44
C GLN A 497 8.29 33.18 -13.92
N GLU A 498 8.83 34.10 -14.73
CA GLU A 498 8.62 34.12 -16.18
C GLU A 498 9.33 32.95 -16.89
N ILE A 499 10.54 32.58 -16.43
CA ILE A 499 11.22 31.37 -16.92
C ILE A 499 10.42 30.12 -16.53
N GLN A 500 9.93 30.05 -15.28
CA GLN A 500 9.06 28.97 -14.84
C GLN A 500 7.79 28.87 -15.70
N ALA A 501 7.14 29.99 -16.05
CA ALA A 501 5.98 30.01 -16.93
C ALA A 501 6.29 29.43 -18.33
N TYR A 502 7.50 29.66 -18.87
CA TYR A 502 7.93 29.03 -20.12
C TYR A 502 7.96 27.51 -20.03
N PHE A 503 8.54 26.94 -18.96
CA PHE A 503 8.53 25.50 -18.74
C PHE A 503 7.14 24.94 -18.38
N TYR A 504 6.20 25.79 -17.95
CA TYR A 504 4.77 25.45 -17.86
C TYR A 504 4.05 25.43 -19.21
N GLY A 505 4.69 25.85 -20.30
CA GLY A 505 4.09 25.84 -21.64
C GLY A 505 3.58 27.18 -22.13
N TRP A 506 4.03 28.28 -21.52
CA TRP A 506 3.60 29.64 -21.88
C TRP A 506 4.68 30.41 -22.62
N ARG A 507 4.32 30.98 -23.76
CA ARG A 507 5.13 31.90 -24.54
C ARG A 507 4.73 33.33 -24.24
N MET A 508 5.71 34.18 -23.96
CA MET A 508 5.49 35.61 -23.77
C MET A 508 5.36 36.33 -25.13
N TYR A 509 4.65 37.45 -25.20
CA TYR A 509 4.65 38.30 -26.38
C TYR A 509 4.17 39.71 -26.01
N ASP A 510 4.40 40.67 -26.91
CA ASP A 510 3.82 42.00 -26.79
C ASP A 510 2.36 42.01 -27.27
N GLY A 511 1.43 42.06 -26.31
CA GLY A 511 -0.01 42.15 -26.55
C GLY A 511 -0.50 43.51 -27.06
N GLY A 512 0.36 44.53 -27.01
CA GLY A 512 0.09 45.84 -27.62
C GLY A 512 0.52 45.96 -29.08
N GLY A 513 1.16 44.91 -29.64
CA GLY A 513 1.74 44.89 -30.99
C GLY A 513 1.39 43.64 -31.80
N SER A 514 2.14 43.38 -32.87
CA SER A 514 1.90 42.32 -33.87
C SER A 514 2.27 40.89 -33.42
N GLY A 515 2.19 40.57 -32.12
CA GLY A 515 2.55 39.25 -31.60
C GLY A 515 4.07 38.95 -31.54
N LEU A 516 4.91 39.99 -31.60
CA LEU A 516 6.37 39.85 -31.51
C LEU A 516 6.83 39.46 -30.09
N PRO A 517 8.06 38.92 -29.93
CA PRO A 517 8.68 38.77 -28.61
C PRO A 517 8.63 40.08 -27.80
N TYR A 518 8.31 39.98 -26.52
CA TYR A 518 8.23 41.14 -25.63
C TYR A 518 9.63 41.68 -25.34
N ASN A 519 9.89 42.95 -25.68
CA ASN A 519 11.22 43.57 -25.56
C ASN A 519 11.19 44.90 -24.81
N ASN A 520 10.73 44.90 -23.55
CA ASN A 520 10.62 46.10 -22.68
C ASN A 520 9.70 47.23 -23.20
N SER A 521 8.86 46.96 -24.19
CA SER A 521 7.88 47.89 -24.74
C SER A 521 6.57 47.16 -25.00
N GLY A 522 5.45 47.85 -24.79
CA GLY A 522 4.10 47.28 -24.96
C GLY A 522 3.57 46.54 -23.73
N THR A 523 2.63 45.61 -23.92
CA THR A 523 1.91 44.93 -22.83
C THR A 523 2.33 43.48 -22.69
N LYS A 524 2.90 43.12 -21.54
CA LYS A 524 3.25 41.72 -21.22
C LYS A 524 2.03 40.82 -21.31
N THR A 525 2.06 39.88 -22.24
CA THR A 525 0.97 38.92 -22.45
C THR A 525 1.55 37.53 -22.66
N TRP A 526 0.83 36.49 -22.22
CA TRP A 526 1.22 35.10 -22.39
C TRP A 526 0.19 34.35 -23.21
N ASN A 527 0.65 33.47 -24.08
CA ASN A 527 -0.17 32.53 -24.85
C ASN A 527 0.45 31.14 -24.72
N THR A 528 -0.33 30.08 -24.91
CA THR A 528 0.19 28.72 -24.88
C THR A 528 1.15 28.50 -26.06
N ILE A 529 2.29 27.87 -25.81
CA ILE A 529 3.28 27.53 -26.86
C ILE A 529 2.62 26.66 -27.94
N ALA A 530 1.78 25.71 -27.53
CA ALA A 530 1.06 24.80 -28.42
C ALA A 530 -0.04 25.48 -29.26
N GLY A 531 -0.52 26.66 -28.87
CA GLY A 531 -1.56 27.43 -29.57
C GLY A 531 -1.02 28.66 -30.31
N TRP A 532 0.30 28.76 -30.49
CA TRP A 532 0.91 29.91 -31.15
C TRP A 532 0.46 30.02 -32.61
N GLY A 533 -0.07 31.19 -33.01
CA GLY A 533 -0.66 31.45 -34.34
C GLY A 533 -2.19 31.41 -34.39
N THR A 534 -2.85 30.74 -33.43
CA THR A 534 -4.31 30.76 -33.21
C THR A 534 -4.57 30.90 -31.72
N PRO A 535 -4.54 32.12 -31.14
CA PRO A 535 -4.55 32.33 -29.69
C PRO A 535 -5.85 31.86 -29.02
N THR A 536 -5.91 30.59 -28.63
CA THR A 536 -7.09 30.01 -27.96
C THR A 536 -7.08 30.29 -26.45
N TYR A 537 -5.90 30.50 -25.86
CA TYR A 537 -5.72 30.74 -24.42
C TYR A 537 -4.62 31.78 -24.15
N SER A 538 -5.02 33.04 -24.00
CA SER A 538 -4.11 34.14 -23.64
C SER A 538 -4.45 34.75 -22.28
N THR A 539 -3.43 35.24 -21.57
CA THR A 539 -3.61 35.96 -20.30
C THR A 539 -2.66 37.15 -20.19
N PHE A 540 -3.08 38.19 -19.46
CA PHE A 540 -2.28 39.37 -19.11
C PHE A 540 -1.63 39.26 -17.73
N THR A 541 -1.94 38.19 -16.99
CA THR A 541 -1.31 37.88 -15.71
C THR A 541 -0.26 36.79 -15.90
N LEU A 542 0.84 36.89 -15.16
CA LEU A 542 1.90 35.89 -15.17
C LEU A 542 1.33 34.51 -14.80
N PRO A 543 1.42 33.51 -15.69
CA PRO A 543 0.93 32.17 -15.40
C PRO A 543 1.75 31.49 -14.30
N THR A 544 1.06 30.86 -13.35
CA THR A 544 1.67 30.11 -12.24
C THR A 544 1.32 28.62 -12.28
N SER A 545 0.76 28.14 -13.39
CA SER A 545 0.37 26.74 -13.58
C SER A 545 0.65 26.31 -15.02
N ILE A 546 0.72 24.99 -15.21
CA ILE A 546 0.84 24.37 -16.53
C ILE A 546 -0.26 24.92 -17.47
N ALA A 547 0.14 25.22 -18.70
CA ALA A 547 -0.74 25.72 -19.75
C ALA A 547 -1.95 24.79 -19.95
N PRO A 548 -3.18 25.33 -20.04
CA PRO A 548 -4.37 24.52 -20.21
C PRO A 548 -4.28 23.72 -21.52
N VAL A 549 -4.53 22.42 -21.39
CA VAL A 549 -4.32 21.42 -22.43
C VAL A 549 -5.57 21.36 -23.34
N GLY A 550 -5.95 22.48 -23.95
CA GLY A 550 -6.94 22.45 -25.02
C GLY A 550 -6.35 21.72 -26.22
N ASN A 551 -6.77 20.47 -26.45
CA ASN A 551 -6.26 19.54 -27.47
C ASN A 551 -4.81 19.01 -27.29
N GLY A 552 -4.41 18.63 -26.08
CA GLY A 552 -3.42 17.53 -25.89
C GLY A 552 -1.93 17.79 -26.17
N ASN A 553 -1.50 19.01 -26.54
CA ASN A 553 -0.20 19.18 -27.22
C ASN A 553 1.00 19.68 -26.37
N TRP A 554 0.81 20.14 -25.12
CA TRP A 554 1.98 20.51 -24.30
C TRP A 554 2.72 19.27 -23.80
N LYS A 555 3.93 19.05 -24.33
CA LYS A 555 4.87 18.02 -23.87
C LYS A 555 6.05 18.74 -23.22
N PRO A 556 6.22 18.73 -21.88
CA PRO A 556 7.31 19.45 -21.24
C PRO A 556 8.69 18.94 -21.69
N TYR A 557 9.73 19.74 -21.40
CA TYR A 557 11.11 19.30 -21.55
C TYR A 557 11.37 18.04 -20.71
N LYS A 558 12.28 17.18 -21.17
CA LYS A 558 12.72 15.99 -20.44
C LYS A 558 14.22 15.99 -20.29
N LEU A 559 14.71 15.62 -19.12
CA LEU A 559 16.12 15.46 -18.81
C LEU A 559 16.39 14.01 -18.42
N ALA A 560 17.36 13.38 -19.07
CA ALA A 560 17.94 12.10 -18.65
C ALA A 560 19.43 12.31 -18.38
N TYR A 561 19.96 11.84 -17.24
CA TYR A 561 21.38 12.01 -16.90
C TYR A 561 21.91 10.85 -16.07
N GLN A 562 23.23 10.62 -16.11
CA GLN A 562 23.87 9.59 -15.30
C GLN A 562 24.06 10.09 -13.87
N LEU A 563 23.71 9.27 -12.89
CA LEU A 563 23.95 9.51 -11.47
C LEU A 563 25.45 9.36 -11.14
N ALA A 564 25.94 10.18 -10.21
CA ALA A 564 27.30 10.01 -9.68
C ALA A 564 27.44 8.71 -8.86
N THR A 565 26.38 8.32 -8.16
CA THR A 565 26.30 7.08 -7.38
C THR A 565 25.07 6.28 -7.81
N PRO A 566 25.20 4.99 -8.19
CA PRO A 566 24.06 4.14 -8.51
C PRO A 566 23.11 3.95 -7.33
N VAL A 567 21.82 3.79 -7.61
CA VAL A 567 20.75 3.51 -6.64
C VAL A 567 20.14 2.14 -6.93
N PHE A 568 19.73 1.41 -5.89
CA PHE A 568 19.06 0.12 -6.04
C PHE A 568 17.58 0.26 -5.66
N GLU A 569 16.70 -0.04 -6.61
CA GLU A 569 15.24 0.06 -6.43
C GLU A 569 14.62 -1.34 -6.47
N GLU A 570 13.88 -1.73 -5.42
CA GLU A 570 13.10 -2.98 -5.42
C GLU A 570 11.88 -2.83 -6.34
N ILE A 571 11.66 -3.82 -7.21
CA ILE A 571 10.61 -3.81 -8.22
C ILE A 571 9.51 -4.82 -7.88
N LEU A 572 8.26 -4.36 -8.02
CA LEU A 572 7.10 -5.23 -8.03
C LEU A 572 6.95 -5.89 -9.40
N VAL A 573 6.87 -7.21 -9.39
CA VAL A 573 6.75 -8.04 -10.59
C VAL A 573 5.38 -8.71 -10.60
N GLU A 574 4.79 -8.87 -11.78
CA GLU A 574 3.61 -9.71 -11.96
C GLU A 574 3.99 -10.99 -12.73
N GLY A 575 3.61 -12.12 -12.16
CA GLY A 575 3.81 -13.45 -12.73
C GLY A 575 5.10 -14.16 -12.32
N SER A 576 5.14 -15.44 -12.65
CA SER A 576 6.32 -16.30 -12.58
C SER A 576 6.32 -17.17 -13.83
N MET A 577 7.48 -17.73 -14.17
CA MET A 577 7.63 -18.47 -15.41
C MET A 577 8.49 -19.71 -15.17
N SER A 578 8.15 -20.80 -15.85
CA SER A 578 8.96 -22.00 -15.94
C SER A 578 9.19 -22.36 -17.41
N LEU A 579 10.27 -23.09 -17.65
CA LEU A 579 10.57 -23.69 -18.94
C LEU A 579 10.32 -25.20 -18.82
N HIS A 580 9.78 -25.83 -19.86
CA HIS A 580 9.64 -27.28 -19.91
C HIS A 580 10.81 -27.89 -20.69
N GLU A 581 11.13 -29.14 -20.41
CA GLU A 581 12.16 -29.87 -21.15
C GLU A 581 11.93 -29.83 -22.68
N GLY A 582 13.00 -29.62 -23.43
CA GLY A 582 12.97 -29.50 -24.88
C GLY A 582 12.73 -28.07 -25.38
N LEU A 583 12.11 -27.97 -26.55
CA LEU A 583 11.88 -26.71 -27.27
C LEU A 583 10.75 -25.88 -26.65
N ASN A 584 11.03 -24.63 -26.27
CA ASN A 584 10.07 -23.66 -25.74
C ASN A 584 9.96 -22.48 -26.72
N GLN A 585 8.74 -22.04 -27.03
CA GLN A 585 8.49 -20.79 -27.75
C GLN A 585 8.42 -19.62 -26.76
N ILE A 586 9.28 -18.62 -26.93
CA ILE A 586 9.40 -17.48 -26.02
C ILE A 586 9.31 -16.17 -26.81
N GLU A 587 8.52 -15.22 -26.32
CA GLU A 587 8.49 -13.84 -26.79
C GLU A 587 9.13 -12.92 -25.75
N VAL A 588 10.09 -12.10 -26.18
CA VAL A 588 10.59 -10.97 -25.38
C VAL A 588 10.10 -9.69 -26.01
N GLY A 589 9.58 -8.77 -25.20
CA GLY A 589 9.15 -7.48 -25.69
C GLY A 589 9.12 -6.39 -24.63
N GLN A 590 8.43 -5.31 -24.98
CA GLN A 590 8.35 -4.09 -24.19
C GLN A 590 6.96 -3.45 -24.31
N GLY A 591 6.66 -2.49 -23.45
CA GLY A 591 5.37 -1.77 -23.47
C GLY A 591 4.19 -2.62 -23.02
N ALA A 592 4.41 -3.57 -22.10
CA ALA A 592 3.31 -4.26 -21.41
C ALA A 592 2.63 -3.30 -20.42
N VAL A 593 1.32 -3.17 -20.55
CA VAL A 593 0.46 -2.46 -19.60
C VAL A 593 -0.26 -3.50 -18.77
N ILE A 594 -0.14 -3.40 -17.45
CA ILE A 594 -0.64 -4.41 -16.52
C ILE A 594 -1.73 -3.80 -15.64
N ARG A 595 -2.89 -4.46 -15.60
CA ARG A 595 -4.06 -4.09 -14.78
C ARG A 595 -4.50 -2.63 -14.95
N GLU A 596 -4.56 -2.16 -16.19
CA GLU A 596 -5.20 -0.88 -16.44
C GLU A 596 -6.70 -0.98 -16.15
N LYS A 597 -7.23 -0.07 -15.35
CA LYS A 597 -8.68 -0.01 -15.10
C LYS A 597 -9.44 0.12 -16.41
N ALA A 598 -10.34 -0.82 -16.65
CA ALA A 598 -11.15 -0.90 -17.86
C ALA A 598 -12.61 -0.49 -17.56
N TYR A 599 -13.27 0.04 -18.58
CA TYR A 599 -14.67 0.49 -18.51
C TYR A 599 -15.50 -0.23 -19.58
N PRO A 600 -15.98 -1.46 -19.31
CA PRO A 600 -16.74 -2.24 -20.27
C PRO A 600 -17.97 -1.49 -20.82
N TRP A 601 -18.14 -1.50 -22.13
CA TRP A 601 -19.26 -0.88 -22.83
C TRP A 601 -20.19 -1.93 -23.44
N TYR A 602 -21.50 -1.73 -23.29
CA TYR A 602 -22.51 -2.67 -23.80
C TYR A 602 -22.79 -2.45 -25.29
N LEU A 603 -22.63 -3.51 -26.10
CA LEU A 603 -23.00 -3.57 -27.50
C LEU A 603 -24.31 -4.37 -27.68
N ALA A 604 -25.40 -3.65 -27.94
CA ALA A 604 -26.73 -4.25 -28.08
C ALA A 604 -26.84 -5.27 -29.23
N GLY A 605 -26.12 -5.06 -30.34
CA GLY A 605 -26.21 -5.91 -31.54
C GLY A 605 -25.68 -7.34 -31.35
N SER A 606 -24.68 -7.56 -30.47
CA SER A 606 -24.13 -8.88 -30.17
C SER A 606 -24.47 -9.37 -28.75
N ASN A 607 -25.18 -8.56 -27.97
CA ASN A 607 -25.53 -8.79 -26.56
C ASN A 607 -24.30 -9.08 -25.67
N GLU A 608 -23.29 -8.22 -25.78
CA GLU A 608 -21.98 -8.38 -25.14
C GLU A 608 -21.48 -7.06 -24.55
N TYR A 609 -20.59 -7.16 -23.57
CA TYR A 609 -19.78 -6.05 -23.08
C TYR A 609 -18.38 -6.14 -23.67
N LEU A 610 -17.86 -5.00 -24.12
CA LEU A 610 -16.56 -4.89 -24.78
C LEU A 610 -15.64 -3.95 -24.03
N ILE A 611 -14.35 -4.29 -23.99
CA ILE A 611 -13.25 -3.43 -23.55
C ILE A 611 -12.40 -3.12 -24.79
N ASN A 612 -12.00 -1.86 -24.96
CA ASN A 612 -11.14 -1.37 -26.03
C ASN A 612 -11.79 -1.29 -27.42
N ASN A 613 -13.04 -0.78 -27.50
CA ASN A 613 -13.78 -0.63 -28.76
C ASN A 613 -14.03 0.84 -29.12
N THR A 614 -13.71 1.24 -30.36
CA THR A 614 -13.84 2.63 -30.84
C THR A 614 -15.28 3.11 -31.03
N ALA A 615 -16.26 2.21 -31.16
CA ALA A 615 -17.68 2.58 -31.18
C ALA A 615 -18.22 2.95 -29.78
N GLY A 616 -17.55 2.50 -28.72
CA GLY A 616 -17.87 2.82 -27.33
C GLY A 616 -16.73 3.56 -26.66
N THR A 617 -16.63 4.88 -26.87
CA THR A 617 -15.54 5.74 -26.38
C THR A 617 -15.17 5.55 -24.90
N PRO A 618 -16.12 5.33 -23.96
CA PRO A 618 -15.75 5.04 -22.57
C PRO A 618 -14.92 3.77 -22.39
N SER A 619 -15.01 2.80 -23.31
CA SER A 619 -14.30 1.52 -23.23
C SER A 619 -12.84 1.57 -23.66
N LEU A 620 -12.39 2.69 -24.21
CA LEU A 620 -11.04 2.85 -24.71
C LEU A 620 -10.01 2.74 -23.59
N LEU A 621 -9.01 1.89 -23.81
CA LEU A 621 -7.81 1.87 -22.99
C LEU A 621 -6.95 3.10 -23.33
N ARG A 622 -6.06 3.47 -22.41
CA ARG A 622 -5.16 4.64 -22.56
C ARG A 622 -4.30 4.55 -23.80
N ASN A 623 -3.82 3.35 -24.13
CA ASN A 623 -3.03 3.10 -25.33
C ASN A 623 -3.79 2.15 -26.26
N ARG A 624 -3.58 2.30 -27.57
CA ARG A 624 -4.08 1.33 -28.55
C ARG A 624 -3.50 -0.05 -28.22
N ALA A 625 -4.36 -1.05 -28.08
CA ALA A 625 -3.92 -2.39 -27.71
C ALA A 625 -3.53 -3.19 -28.96
N ARG A 626 -2.30 -3.72 -28.96
CA ARG A 626 -1.84 -4.69 -29.96
C ARG A 626 -2.43 -6.06 -29.67
N ASN A 627 -2.29 -6.49 -28.43
CA ASN A 627 -2.71 -7.80 -27.97
C ASN A 627 -3.29 -7.69 -26.56
N MET A 628 -4.58 -8.00 -26.41
CA MET A 628 -5.21 -8.16 -25.11
C MET A 628 -4.72 -9.47 -24.48
N MET A 629 -4.26 -9.41 -23.24
CA MET A 629 -3.69 -10.56 -22.56
C MET A 629 -4.67 -11.19 -21.58
N MET A 630 -5.14 -10.40 -20.61
CA MET A 630 -6.00 -10.87 -19.53
C MET A 630 -6.95 -9.76 -19.07
N VAL A 631 -8.14 -10.16 -18.64
CA VAL A 631 -9.10 -9.29 -17.94
C VAL A 631 -9.27 -9.81 -16.52
N TYR A 632 -9.32 -8.90 -15.57
CA TYR A 632 -9.47 -9.19 -14.15
C TYR A 632 -10.78 -8.60 -13.64
N LYS A 633 -11.47 -9.35 -12.79
CA LYS A 633 -12.67 -8.94 -12.05
C LYS A 633 -12.32 -8.87 -10.57
N ASN A 634 -12.40 -7.69 -9.96
CA ASN A 634 -12.05 -7.44 -8.56
C ASN A 634 -10.65 -8.00 -8.19
N GLY A 635 -9.67 -7.75 -9.07
CA GLY A 635 -8.27 -8.16 -8.90
C GLY A 635 -7.95 -9.62 -9.24
N LYS A 636 -8.93 -10.47 -9.58
CA LYS A 636 -8.73 -11.87 -9.98
C LYS A 636 -8.94 -12.06 -11.47
N ILE A 637 -8.16 -12.94 -12.10
CA ILE A 637 -8.33 -13.26 -13.53
C ILE A 637 -9.76 -13.77 -13.76
N ASP A 638 -10.44 -13.21 -14.76
CA ASP A 638 -11.78 -13.59 -15.18
C ASP A 638 -11.72 -14.31 -16.53
N ASN A 639 -11.69 -15.64 -16.48
CA ASN A 639 -11.53 -16.51 -17.66
C ASN A 639 -12.77 -16.55 -18.58
N LYS A 640 -13.83 -15.78 -18.28
CA LYS A 640 -15.02 -15.69 -19.14
C LYS A 640 -14.87 -14.64 -20.24
N TRP A 641 -13.90 -13.75 -20.13
CA TRP A 641 -13.57 -12.80 -21.19
C TRP A 641 -12.81 -13.51 -22.32
N TYR A 642 -13.20 -13.24 -23.56
CA TYR A 642 -12.53 -13.74 -24.75
C TYR A 642 -11.93 -12.58 -25.55
N VAL A 643 -10.83 -12.85 -26.25
CA VAL A 643 -10.13 -11.86 -27.07
C VAL A 643 -10.71 -11.87 -28.49
N LEU A 644 -10.94 -10.69 -29.03
CA LEU A 644 -11.42 -10.48 -30.39
C LEU A 644 -10.39 -9.64 -31.17
N SER A 645 -10.14 -10.04 -32.42
CA SER A 645 -9.33 -9.30 -33.39
C SER A 645 -10.17 -8.67 -34.52
N THR A 646 -11.49 -8.89 -34.51
CA THR A 646 -12.45 -8.39 -35.51
C THR A 646 -13.38 -7.32 -34.90
N GLY A 647 -13.98 -6.50 -35.74
CA GLY A 647 -14.86 -5.39 -35.34
C GLY A 647 -14.17 -4.02 -35.44
N LEU A 648 -14.35 -3.17 -34.41
CA LEU A 648 -13.79 -1.82 -34.34
C LEU A 648 -12.85 -1.63 -33.13
N PRO A 649 -11.85 -2.50 -32.90
CA PRO A 649 -10.94 -2.37 -31.76
C PRO A 649 -10.10 -1.09 -31.84
N TYR A 650 -9.78 -0.51 -30.70
CA TYR A 650 -8.82 0.60 -30.63
C TYR A 650 -7.39 0.05 -30.62
N GLY A 651 -6.83 -0.12 -31.81
CA GLY A 651 -5.61 -0.89 -32.04
C GLY A 651 -5.90 -2.09 -32.93
N THR A 652 -5.49 -3.28 -32.50
CA THR A 652 -5.71 -4.55 -33.23
C THR A 652 -6.39 -5.62 -32.39
N SER A 653 -6.68 -5.35 -31.12
CA SER A 653 -7.26 -6.33 -30.19
C SER A 653 -8.22 -5.67 -29.20
N GLN A 654 -9.28 -6.39 -28.83
CA GLN A 654 -10.26 -6.00 -27.82
C GLN A 654 -10.69 -7.23 -27.01
N ALA A 655 -11.37 -7.05 -25.88
CA ALA A 655 -11.92 -8.16 -25.08
C ALA A 655 -13.44 -8.06 -25.00
N GLY A 656 -14.13 -9.21 -25.04
CA GLY A 656 -15.57 -9.31 -24.95
C GLY A 656 -16.05 -10.29 -23.88
N ILE A 657 -17.26 -10.08 -23.38
CA ILE A 657 -17.98 -11.00 -22.49
C ILE A 657 -19.47 -10.95 -22.80
N LYS A 658 -20.16 -12.10 -22.75
CA LYS A 658 -21.63 -12.16 -22.91
C LYS A 658 -22.33 -11.43 -21.77
N ALA A 659 -23.41 -10.72 -22.07
CA ALA A 659 -24.13 -9.90 -21.08
C ALA A 659 -24.58 -10.68 -19.83
N GLU A 660 -24.97 -11.95 -20.00
CA GLU A 660 -25.35 -12.87 -18.90
C GLU A 660 -24.20 -13.21 -17.93
N ASN A 661 -22.94 -13.03 -18.36
CA ASN A 661 -21.76 -13.29 -17.57
C ASN A 661 -21.12 -12.02 -16.97
N PHE A 662 -21.61 -10.84 -17.37
CA PHE A 662 -21.09 -9.56 -16.92
C PHE A 662 -21.62 -9.18 -15.52
N ASP A 663 -20.77 -8.64 -14.67
CA ASP A 663 -21.11 -8.18 -13.33
C ASP A 663 -20.94 -6.65 -13.24
N PRO A 664 -22.02 -5.87 -13.30
CA PRO A 664 -21.94 -4.40 -13.31
C PRO A 664 -21.43 -3.80 -12.00
N THR A 665 -21.32 -4.59 -10.93
CA THR A 665 -20.83 -4.11 -9.62
C THR A 665 -19.32 -4.29 -9.45
N ALA A 666 -18.68 -5.03 -10.35
CA ALA A 666 -17.26 -5.34 -10.26
C ALA A 666 -16.37 -4.25 -10.89
N VAL A 667 -15.16 -4.13 -10.38
CA VAL A 667 -14.09 -3.37 -11.03
C VAL A 667 -13.37 -4.29 -12.01
N TYR A 668 -13.30 -3.86 -13.26
CA TYR A 668 -12.58 -4.57 -14.31
C TYR A 668 -11.23 -3.91 -14.58
N GLU A 669 -10.22 -4.73 -14.79
CA GLU A 669 -8.87 -4.31 -15.17
C GLU A 669 -8.42 -5.14 -16.38
N ALA A 670 -7.61 -4.57 -17.25
CA ALA A 670 -7.08 -5.24 -18.43
C ALA A 670 -5.55 -5.14 -18.48
N SER A 671 -4.91 -6.27 -18.79
CA SER A 671 -3.50 -6.33 -19.15
C SER A 671 -3.36 -6.55 -20.65
N TYR A 672 -2.49 -5.78 -21.30
CA TYR A 672 -2.32 -5.78 -22.75
C TYR A 672 -0.93 -5.29 -23.17
N ILE A 673 -0.52 -5.61 -24.39
CA ILE A 673 0.68 -5.04 -25.01
C ILE A 673 0.25 -3.85 -25.88
N ALA A 674 0.85 -2.69 -25.65
CA ALA A 674 0.54 -1.50 -26.45
C ALA A 674 1.00 -1.66 -27.92
N LEU A 675 0.25 -1.07 -28.85
CA LEU A 675 0.53 -1.11 -30.29
C LEU A 675 1.60 -0.09 -30.68
N ASP A 676 1.44 1.15 -30.23
CA ASP A 676 2.30 2.27 -30.59
C ASP A 676 3.60 2.26 -29.76
N GLN A 677 4.46 1.27 -30.01
CA GLN A 677 5.71 1.09 -29.25
C GLN A 677 6.67 2.29 -29.41
N TYR A 678 6.64 2.96 -30.57
CA TYR A 678 7.49 4.09 -30.91
C TYR A 678 7.32 5.30 -29.97
N ILE A 679 6.14 5.48 -29.35
CA ILE A 679 5.91 6.54 -28.35
C ILE A 679 6.21 6.11 -26.91
N LEU A 680 6.42 4.81 -26.67
CA LEU A 680 6.52 4.26 -25.31
C LEU A 680 7.90 3.76 -24.94
N SER A 681 8.63 3.14 -25.87
CA SER A 681 9.74 2.26 -25.49
C SER A 681 10.76 2.04 -26.60
N ALA A 682 12.04 1.92 -26.22
CA ALA A 682 13.08 1.33 -27.06
C ALA A 682 13.05 -0.21 -26.93
N PRO A 683 13.44 -0.97 -27.96
CA PRO A 683 13.40 -2.43 -27.90
C PRO A 683 14.45 -2.99 -26.93
N VAL A 684 14.04 -3.98 -26.15
CA VAL A 684 14.93 -4.80 -25.30
C VAL A 684 15.95 -5.49 -26.20
N GLN A 685 17.26 -5.36 -25.95
CA GLN A 685 18.27 -6.02 -26.78
C GLN A 685 18.51 -7.47 -26.37
N ALA A 686 18.66 -7.70 -25.07
CA ALA A 686 19.06 -8.99 -24.54
C ALA A 686 18.48 -9.18 -23.14
N VAL A 687 18.03 -10.41 -22.88
CA VAL A 687 17.67 -10.92 -21.57
C VAL A 687 18.56 -12.12 -21.30
N THR A 688 19.31 -12.07 -20.21
CA THR A 688 20.15 -13.17 -19.75
C THR A 688 19.40 -13.91 -18.66
N ALA A 689 19.24 -15.22 -18.80
CA ALA A 689 18.59 -16.08 -17.84
C ALA A 689 19.29 -17.43 -17.75
N GLU A 690 18.83 -18.28 -16.84
CA GLU A 690 19.35 -19.62 -16.62
C GLU A 690 18.22 -20.62 -16.44
N ALA A 691 18.47 -21.85 -16.88
CA ALA A 691 17.65 -23.03 -16.65
C ALA A 691 18.48 -24.13 -15.98
N ALA A 692 17.84 -24.99 -15.19
CA ALA A 692 18.54 -26.07 -14.52
C ALA A 692 19.07 -27.09 -15.53
N SER A 693 20.30 -27.57 -15.31
CA SER A 693 20.98 -28.48 -16.24
C SER A 693 20.62 -29.96 -16.01
N ASN A 694 20.24 -30.34 -14.79
CA ASN A 694 19.80 -31.69 -14.42
C ASN A 694 18.80 -31.66 -13.23
N LEU A 695 18.30 -32.84 -12.82
CA LEU A 695 17.33 -32.94 -11.71
C LEU A 695 17.87 -32.41 -10.36
N LYS A 696 19.14 -32.65 -10.03
CA LYS A 696 19.76 -32.13 -8.80
C LYS A 696 19.81 -30.61 -8.78
N THR A 697 20.20 -29.96 -9.89
CA THR A 697 20.15 -28.51 -10.04
C THR A 697 18.71 -27.99 -9.91
N VAL A 698 17.71 -28.70 -10.44
CA VAL A 698 16.28 -28.34 -10.24
C VAL A 698 15.93 -28.33 -8.76
N VAL A 699 16.28 -29.39 -8.02
CA VAL A 699 16.00 -29.52 -6.59
C VAL A 699 16.69 -28.41 -5.79
N ASP A 700 17.96 -28.13 -6.06
CA ASP A 700 18.71 -27.08 -5.36
C ASP A 700 18.11 -25.68 -5.62
N VAL A 701 17.74 -25.38 -6.88
CA VAL A 701 17.09 -24.12 -7.25
C VAL A 701 15.71 -23.98 -6.62
N LEU A 702 14.92 -25.05 -6.58
CA LEU A 702 13.61 -25.05 -5.93
C LEU A 702 13.72 -24.87 -4.42
N ALA A 703 14.66 -25.55 -3.76
CA ALA A 703 14.91 -25.42 -2.33
C ALA A 703 15.30 -23.97 -1.96
N ALA A 704 16.17 -23.35 -2.75
CA ALA A 704 16.55 -21.94 -2.57
C ALA A 704 15.35 -21.00 -2.79
N ASN A 705 14.59 -21.18 -3.87
CA ASN A 705 13.40 -20.36 -4.13
C ASN A 705 12.33 -20.52 -3.03
N GLN A 706 12.15 -21.72 -2.46
CA GLN A 706 11.21 -21.96 -1.37
C GLN A 706 11.63 -21.21 -0.10
N ALA A 707 12.91 -21.29 0.28
CA ALA A 707 13.42 -20.54 1.43
C ALA A 707 13.23 -19.02 1.26
N ASP A 708 13.47 -18.50 0.05
CA ASP A 708 13.23 -17.09 -0.29
C ASP A 708 11.74 -16.71 -0.19
N GLN A 709 10.84 -17.60 -0.64
CA GLN A 709 9.40 -17.38 -0.56
C GLN A 709 8.91 -17.37 0.89
N ASP A 710 9.34 -18.32 1.72
CA ASP A 710 8.97 -18.40 3.13
C ASP A 710 9.42 -17.15 3.90
N ALA A 711 10.64 -16.66 3.64
CA ALA A 711 11.13 -15.40 4.21
C ALA A 711 10.27 -14.19 3.81
N ARG A 712 9.84 -14.11 2.55
CA ARG A 712 8.97 -13.04 2.05
C ARG A 712 7.56 -13.10 2.63
N ILE A 713 6.97 -14.29 2.70
CA ILE A 713 5.65 -14.51 3.30
C ILE A 713 5.70 -14.10 4.78
N SER A 714 6.73 -14.56 5.51
CA SER A 714 6.93 -14.17 6.92
C SER A 714 7.00 -12.65 7.11
N ALA A 715 7.78 -11.94 6.29
CA ALA A 715 7.86 -10.48 6.35
C ALA A 715 6.52 -9.79 6.02
N THR A 716 5.79 -10.32 5.03
CA THR A 716 4.47 -9.79 4.64
C THR A 716 3.43 -10.01 5.73
N GLU A 717 3.45 -11.17 6.39
CA GLU A 717 2.59 -11.45 7.54
C GLU A 717 2.86 -10.50 8.70
N ILE A 718 4.14 -10.22 9.01
CA ILE A 718 4.52 -9.24 10.03
C ILE A 718 3.96 -7.85 9.69
N LEU A 719 4.14 -7.40 8.45
CA LEU A 719 3.65 -6.10 7.99
C LEU A 719 2.11 -6.04 8.00
N ALA A 720 1.44 -7.09 7.53
CA ALA A 720 -0.02 -7.17 7.54
C ALA A 720 -0.57 -7.11 8.97
N ARG A 721 0.08 -7.77 9.94
CA ARG A 721 -0.26 -7.68 11.35
C ARG A 721 -0.14 -6.25 11.88
N GLN A 722 0.88 -5.49 11.45
CA GLN A 722 1.07 -4.09 11.83
C GLN A 722 0.03 -3.15 11.19
N ILE A 723 -0.30 -3.35 9.91
CA ILE A 723 -1.20 -2.45 9.16
C ILE A 723 -2.66 -2.65 9.58
N TYR A 724 -3.12 -3.89 9.73
CA TYR A 724 -4.55 -4.17 9.89
C TYR A 724 -5.02 -4.19 11.35
N ASN A 725 -4.15 -3.92 12.34
CA ASN A 725 -4.48 -3.89 13.77
C ASN A 725 -5.39 -5.05 14.21
N VAL A 726 -5.21 -6.23 13.63
CA VAL A 726 -6.12 -7.37 13.86
C VAL A 726 -6.05 -7.73 15.34
N PRO A 727 -7.14 -7.58 16.12
CA PRO A 727 -7.10 -7.83 17.56
C PRO A 727 -6.64 -9.25 17.83
N GLN A 728 -5.44 -9.38 18.40
CA GLN A 728 -4.86 -10.67 18.72
C GLN A 728 -5.49 -11.19 20.01
N LYS A 729 -5.77 -12.50 20.03
CA LYS A 729 -6.22 -13.20 21.23
C LYS A 729 -5.19 -14.22 21.67
N THR A 730 -5.00 -14.42 22.97
CA THR A 730 -4.18 -15.54 23.44
C THR A 730 -4.78 -16.86 22.99
N SER A 731 -3.96 -17.72 22.38
CA SER A 731 -4.35 -19.07 21.90
C SER A 731 -4.04 -20.19 22.89
N ALA A 732 -3.20 -19.92 23.89
CA ALA A 732 -2.84 -20.80 25.00
C ALA A 732 -2.37 -19.96 26.21
N VAL A 733 -2.10 -20.62 27.34
CA VAL A 733 -1.46 -20.00 28.52
C VAL A 733 -0.10 -19.42 28.13
N LEU A 734 0.18 -18.19 28.57
CA LEU A 734 1.42 -17.47 28.24
C LEU A 734 2.23 -17.21 29.52
N VAL A 735 3.50 -17.60 29.52
CA VAL A 735 4.43 -17.32 30.63
C VAL A 735 5.65 -16.62 30.06
N LEU A 736 5.92 -15.41 30.55
CA LEU A 736 7.03 -14.56 30.14
C LEU A 736 7.97 -14.32 31.32
N TYR A 737 9.24 -14.12 31.03
CA TYR A 737 10.29 -13.85 32.02
C TYR A 737 11.01 -12.53 31.71
N VAL A 738 11.33 -11.78 32.77
CA VAL A 738 12.06 -10.51 32.69
C VAL A 738 13.28 -10.58 33.61
N ASP A 739 14.44 -10.26 33.06
CA ASP A 739 15.73 -10.16 33.76
C ASP A 739 16.45 -8.90 33.28
N GLY A 740 16.50 -7.86 34.12
CA GLY A 740 17.17 -6.59 33.79
C GLY A 740 18.68 -6.71 33.56
N THR A 741 19.31 -7.78 34.04
CA THR A 741 20.76 -8.02 33.93
C THR A 741 21.10 -8.86 32.71
N ASN A 742 20.43 -10.00 32.53
CA ASN A 742 20.77 -10.99 31.48
C ASN A 742 19.79 -11.02 30.30
N GLY A 743 18.70 -10.26 30.34
CA GLY A 743 17.66 -10.24 29.32
C GLY A 743 17.98 -9.37 28.10
N ALA A 744 17.22 -9.58 27.02
CA ALA A 744 17.27 -8.79 25.79
C ALA A 744 15.85 -8.56 25.21
N ASP A 745 15.56 -7.37 24.68
CA ASP A 745 14.20 -7.05 24.21
C ASP A 745 13.90 -7.53 22.78
N ASN A 746 14.89 -8.11 22.10
CA ASN A 746 14.78 -8.66 20.75
C ASN A 746 14.60 -10.19 20.72
N ASN A 747 14.05 -10.79 21.79
CA ASN A 747 13.81 -12.23 21.90
C ASN A 747 12.32 -12.56 22.14
N ASP A 748 12.03 -13.79 22.58
CA ASP A 748 10.68 -14.32 22.79
C ASP A 748 10.20 -14.27 24.26
N GLY A 749 11.02 -13.81 25.20
CA GLY A 749 10.67 -13.72 26.62
C GLY A 749 10.53 -15.06 27.34
N SER A 750 11.02 -16.15 26.75
CA SER A 750 11.03 -17.47 27.39
C SER A 750 11.99 -17.54 28.58
N ALA A 751 11.89 -18.57 29.43
CA ALA A 751 12.74 -18.71 30.61
C ALA A 751 14.25 -18.72 30.29
N GLY A 752 14.66 -19.28 29.15
CA GLY A 752 16.05 -19.28 28.69
C GLY A 752 16.48 -18.02 27.95
N LYS A 753 15.53 -17.15 27.57
CA LYS A 753 15.75 -15.90 26.85
C LYS A 753 14.78 -14.82 27.38
N PRO A 754 14.98 -14.35 28.62
CA PRO A 754 14.07 -13.37 29.22
C PRO A 754 14.16 -12.01 28.51
N PHE A 755 13.09 -11.23 28.59
CA PHE A 755 13.11 -9.82 28.20
C PHE A 755 13.97 -9.01 29.15
N LYS A 756 14.51 -7.89 28.67
CA LYS A 756 15.30 -6.97 29.50
C LYS A 756 14.39 -6.02 30.29
N THR A 757 13.29 -5.58 29.69
CA THR A 757 12.36 -4.61 30.28
C THR A 757 10.97 -5.21 30.54
N ILE A 758 10.29 -4.71 31.57
CA ILE A 758 8.94 -5.13 31.93
C ILE A 758 7.94 -4.64 30.89
N GLN A 759 8.10 -3.41 30.38
CA GLN A 759 7.22 -2.88 29.34
C GLN A 759 7.28 -3.71 28.06
N ARG A 760 8.46 -4.24 27.70
CA ARG A 760 8.59 -5.13 26.55
C ARG A 760 7.79 -6.41 26.73
N ALA A 761 7.82 -7.02 27.92
CA ALA A 761 7.03 -8.21 28.20
C ALA A 761 5.53 -7.95 28.05
N ILE A 762 5.05 -6.81 28.56
CA ILE A 762 3.65 -6.38 28.44
C ILE A 762 3.25 -6.17 26.98
N ASN A 763 4.09 -5.51 26.19
CA ASN A 763 3.84 -5.26 24.77
C ASN A 763 3.77 -6.54 23.92
N ASN A 764 4.26 -7.67 24.43
CA ASN A 764 4.17 -8.98 23.76
C ASN A 764 2.91 -9.76 24.16
N VAL A 765 2.05 -9.22 25.02
CA VAL A 765 0.77 -9.83 25.38
C VAL A 765 -0.32 -9.37 24.40
N PRO A 766 -1.09 -10.29 23.79
CA PRO A 766 -2.27 -9.94 23.00
C PRO A 766 -3.31 -9.15 23.81
N GLN A 767 -3.95 -8.14 23.21
CA GLN A 767 -4.95 -7.31 23.90
C GLN A 767 -6.21 -8.08 24.33
N ILE A 768 -6.58 -9.16 23.63
CA ILE A 768 -7.66 -10.06 24.04
C ILE A 768 -7.05 -11.25 24.78
N VAL A 769 -7.34 -11.37 26.06
CA VAL A 769 -6.75 -12.38 26.93
C VAL A 769 -7.81 -13.43 27.32
N ASN A 770 -7.79 -14.57 26.63
CA ASN A 770 -8.67 -15.72 26.89
C ASN A 770 -8.05 -16.76 27.84
N HIS A 771 -6.73 -16.71 28.00
CA HIS A 771 -5.94 -17.63 28.80
C HIS A 771 -5.07 -16.84 29.78
N VAL A 772 -4.66 -17.46 30.89
CA VAL A 772 -3.80 -16.81 31.89
C VAL A 772 -2.46 -16.40 31.28
N VAL A 773 -2.04 -15.17 31.57
CA VAL A 773 -0.75 -14.59 31.24
C VAL A 773 0.00 -14.33 32.55
N THR A 774 1.19 -14.88 32.70
CA THR A 774 2.08 -14.64 33.84
C THR A 774 3.39 -14.03 33.37
N ILE A 775 3.74 -12.86 33.88
CA ILE A 775 5.02 -12.19 33.66
C ILE A 775 5.82 -12.27 34.96
N ASN A 776 6.85 -13.11 34.96
CA ASN A 776 7.76 -13.32 36.07
C ASN A 776 8.94 -12.35 35.98
N VAL A 777 9.07 -11.44 36.93
CA VAL A 777 10.13 -10.44 36.96
C VAL A 777 11.14 -10.79 38.03
N LEU A 778 12.38 -11.08 37.63
CA LEU A 778 13.46 -11.39 38.55
C LEU A 778 13.90 -10.16 39.35
N VAL A 779 14.45 -10.41 40.54
CA VAL A 779 15.05 -9.41 41.45
C VAL A 779 15.91 -8.40 40.67
N GLY A 780 15.68 -7.10 40.91
CA GLY A 780 16.39 -6.06 40.17
C GLY A 780 15.75 -4.67 40.26
N ALA A 781 16.48 -3.68 39.74
CA ALA A 781 16.01 -2.31 39.59
C ALA A 781 15.69 -2.01 38.12
N TYR A 782 14.43 -1.66 37.85
CA TYR A 782 13.91 -1.38 36.52
C TYR A 782 13.46 0.08 36.49
N ALA A 783 14.31 0.97 35.99
CA ALA A 783 14.04 2.41 35.93
C ALA A 783 13.06 2.78 34.80
N GLU A 784 11.87 2.19 34.82
CA GLU A 784 10.80 2.38 33.83
C GLU A 784 9.46 2.68 34.52
N ASP A 785 8.62 3.47 33.85
CA ASP A 785 7.20 3.61 34.17
C ASP A 785 6.44 2.55 33.38
N VAL A 786 5.87 1.58 34.09
CA VAL A 786 5.19 0.43 33.49
C VAL A 786 3.72 0.78 33.24
N ASP A 787 3.25 0.64 32.00
CA ASP A 787 1.85 0.83 31.62
C ASP A 787 1.21 -0.47 31.11
N LEU A 788 0.14 -0.89 31.80
CA LEU A 788 -0.73 -2.01 31.45
C LEU A 788 -2.06 -1.47 30.91
N SER A 789 -2.11 -1.17 29.61
CA SER A 789 -3.26 -0.51 29.00
C SER A 789 -4.01 -1.32 27.93
N GLY A 790 -5.35 -1.31 27.99
CA GLY A 790 -6.22 -1.78 26.90
C GLY A 790 -6.50 -3.28 26.83
N PHE A 791 -6.32 -4.04 27.91
CA PHE A 791 -6.55 -5.48 27.91
C PHE A 791 -8.00 -5.87 28.21
N ILE A 792 -8.58 -6.72 27.35
CA ILE A 792 -9.93 -7.31 27.49
C ILE A 792 -9.79 -8.80 27.79
N CYS A 793 -10.27 -9.23 28.97
CA CYS A 793 -10.10 -10.58 29.50
C CYS A 793 -11.46 -11.32 29.57
N ALA A 794 -11.53 -12.56 29.11
CA ALA A 794 -12.78 -13.34 29.03
C ALA A 794 -13.10 -14.19 30.28
N GLY A 795 -14.35 -14.26 30.74
CA GLY A 795 -14.82 -15.27 31.71
C GLY A 795 -14.64 -14.97 33.21
N SER A 796 -15.06 -15.91 34.08
CA SER A 796 -15.36 -15.71 35.51
C SER A 796 -14.39 -16.33 36.54
N THR A 797 -13.18 -16.80 36.18
CA THR A 797 -12.21 -17.34 37.17
C THR A 797 -10.94 -16.48 37.35
N SER A 798 -10.80 -15.95 38.58
CA SER A 798 -9.68 -15.28 39.28
C SER A 798 -8.84 -14.15 38.63
N VAL A 799 -7.84 -14.36 37.77
CA VAL A 799 -6.96 -13.26 37.24
C VAL A 799 -6.33 -13.67 35.90
N PHE A 800 -6.37 -12.80 34.88
CA PHE A 800 -5.88 -13.09 33.52
C PHE A 800 -4.50 -12.53 33.17
N ILE A 801 -4.10 -11.40 33.74
CA ILE A 801 -2.73 -10.87 33.57
C ILE A 801 -2.11 -10.74 34.95
N LYS A 802 -1.04 -11.49 35.18
CA LYS A 802 -0.30 -11.52 36.44
C LYS A 802 1.09 -10.97 36.21
N LEU A 803 1.41 -9.85 36.85
CA LEU A 803 2.77 -9.33 36.92
C LEU A 803 3.33 -9.66 38.30
N VAL A 804 4.33 -10.54 38.36
CA VAL A 804 4.81 -11.18 39.59
C VAL A 804 6.29 -10.88 39.78
N ALA A 805 6.62 -10.16 40.84
CA ALA A 805 8.00 -9.99 41.28
C ALA A 805 8.51 -11.25 42.00
N ILE A 806 9.69 -11.73 41.62
CA ILE A 806 10.41 -12.84 42.25
C ILE A 806 11.53 -12.25 43.11
N GLY A 807 11.17 -11.85 44.34
CA GLY A 807 12.07 -11.16 45.26
C GLY A 807 11.87 -9.65 45.25
N VAL A 808 12.92 -8.88 45.55
CA VAL A 808 12.84 -7.41 45.63
C VAL A 808 12.96 -6.81 44.22
N VAL A 809 11.86 -6.30 43.69
CA VAL A 809 11.82 -5.63 42.37
C VAL A 809 11.41 -4.17 42.56
N THR A 810 12.24 -3.25 42.06
CA THR A 810 11.96 -1.81 42.09
C THR A 810 11.63 -1.28 40.70
N VAL A 811 10.62 -0.42 40.62
CA VAL A 811 10.15 0.25 39.39
C VAL A 811 9.93 1.74 39.66
N ASN A 812 9.85 2.59 38.62
CA ASN A 812 9.46 3.99 38.84
C ASN A 812 7.99 4.04 39.30
N SER A 813 7.08 3.55 38.46
CA SER A 813 5.66 3.44 38.75
C SER A 813 5.01 2.31 37.95
N ILE A 814 3.83 1.84 38.38
CA ILE A 814 2.99 0.94 37.59
C ILE A 814 1.60 1.54 37.44
N SER A 815 1.18 1.72 36.20
CA SER A 815 -0.14 2.23 35.83
C SER A 815 -0.93 1.19 35.06
N MET A 816 -2.24 1.15 35.30
CA MET A 816 -3.17 0.29 34.57
C MET A 816 -4.33 1.14 34.07
N SER A 817 -4.62 1.06 32.78
CA SER A 817 -5.73 1.81 32.19
C SER A 817 -6.58 0.98 31.25
N ARG A 818 -7.91 1.11 31.32
CA ARG A 818 -8.85 0.41 30.42
C ARG A 818 -8.65 -1.11 30.38
N THR A 819 -8.24 -1.68 31.51
CA THR A 819 -7.94 -3.11 31.64
C THR A 819 -9.06 -3.79 32.43
N THR A 820 -9.64 -4.85 31.87
CA THR A 820 -10.78 -5.52 32.52
C THR A 820 -10.37 -6.28 33.77
N ARG A 821 -9.22 -6.99 33.77
CA ARG A 821 -8.75 -7.82 34.90
C ARG A 821 -7.23 -8.00 34.92
N ALA A 822 -6.55 -7.61 36.00
CA ALA A 822 -5.10 -7.80 36.17
C ALA A 822 -4.68 -7.84 37.65
N SER A 823 -3.53 -8.45 37.95
CA SER A 823 -2.92 -8.47 39.28
C SER A 823 -1.44 -8.12 39.24
N ILE A 824 -1.02 -7.27 40.17
CA ILE A 824 0.36 -6.84 40.40
C ILE A 824 0.78 -7.31 41.78
N THR A 825 1.84 -8.10 41.88
CA THR A 825 2.31 -8.67 43.15
C THR A 825 3.80 -8.41 43.39
N GLY A 826 4.15 -7.82 44.55
CA GLY A 826 5.52 -7.79 45.08
C GLY A 826 6.43 -6.65 44.60
N PHE A 827 5.90 -5.62 43.94
CA PHE A 827 6.70 -4.51 43.40
C PHE A 827 6.89 -3.36 44.38
N THR A 828 8.05 -2.70 44.32
CA THR A 828 8.33 -1.46 45.05
C THR A 828 8.41 -0.28 44.07
N ALA A 829 7.52 0.69 44.18
CA ALA A 829 7.53 1.90 43.36
C ALA A 829 8.41 3.00 43.98
N THR A 830 9.19 3.68 43.14
CA THR A 830 10.21 4.65 43.56
C THR A 830 9.92 6.08 43.11
N ALA A 831 8.99 6.31 42.16
CA ALA A 831 8.70 7.63 41.61
C ALA A 831 8.23 8.63 42.67
N THR A 832 8.72 9.87 42.61
CA THR A 832 8.32 10.98 43.49
C THR A 832 7.38 11.97 42.79
N THR A 833 7.32 11.96 41.46
CA THR A 833 6.53 12.86 40.61
C THR A 833 5.21 12.27 40.12
N ASN A 834 5.01 10.96 40.29
CA ASN A 834 3.79 10.24 39.93
C ASN A 834 3.25 9.44 41.13
N SER A 835 2.04 8.91 41.01
CA SER A 835 1.51 7.88 41.89
C SER A 835 2.38 6.62 41.78
N GLY A 836 2.66 5.94 42.90
CA GLY A 836 3.44 4.68 42.86
C GLY A 836 2.71 3.60 42.06
N PHE A 837 1.41 3.45 42.31
CA PHE A 837 0.53 2.52 41.63
C PHE A 837 -0.79 3.20 41.24
N SER A 838 -1.27 2.99 40.02
CA SER A 838 -2.54 3.58 39.57
C SER A 838 -3.42 2.63 38.76
N ALA A 839 -4.74 2.80 38.88
CA ALA A 839 -5.76 2.12 38.08
C ALA A 839 -6.83 3.12 37.62
N ASN A 840 -7.01 3.24 36.29
CA ASN A 840 -7.96 4.16 35.66
C ASN A 840 -8.87 3.42 34.67
N ASN A 841 -10.19 3.55 34.79
CA ASN A 841 -11.16 2.87 33.92
C ASN A 841 -11.00 1.34 33.87
N CYS A 842 -10.73 0.70 35.01
CA CYS A 842 -10.45 -0.74 35.09
C CYS A 842 -11.58 -1.56 35.75
N GLY A 843 -11.74 -2.81 35.32
CA GLY A 843 -12.87 -3.67 35.72
C GLY A 843 -12.71 -4.41 37.06
N SER A 844 -11.56 -5.03 37.32
CA SER A 844 -11.22 -5.74 38.57
C SER A 844 -9.69 -5.87 38.69
N ILE A 845 -9.08 -5.10 39.57
CA ILE A 845 -7.62 -5.00 39.69
C ILE A 845 -7.15 -5.40 41.09
N ASP A 846 -6.10 -6.22 41.16
CA ASP A 846 -5.55 -6.68 42.43
C ASP A 846 -4.11 -6.18 42.62
N PHE A 847 -3.89 -5.31 43.61
CA PHE A 847 -2.57 -4.96 44.11
C PHE A 847 -2.29 -5.76 45.38
N ASN A 848 -1.25 -6.58 45.36
CA ASN A 848 -0.87 -7.42 46.50
C ASN A 848 0.62 -7.25 46.83
N MET A 849 0.97 -7.11 48.11
CA MET A 849 2.38 -7.02 48.56
C MET A 849 3.18 -5.91 47.84
N CYS A 850 2.52 -4.83 47.43
CA CYS A 850 3.15 -3.71 46.73
C CYS A 850 3.61 -2.65 47.74
N THR A 851 4.76 -2.02 47.49
CA THR A 851 5.39 -1.09 48.43
C THR A 851 5.63 0.28 47.80
N VAL A 852 5.31 1.35 48.53
CA VAL A 852 5.60 2.73 48.18
C VAL A 852 6.19 3.42 49.42
N THR A 853 7.48 3.73 49.42
CA THR A 853 8.16 4.37 50.56
C THR A 853 8.90 5.65 50.20
N SER A 854 9.05 5.95 48.90
CA SER A 854 9.67 7.20 48.44
C SER A 854 8.82 8.40 48.84
N ALA A 855 9.47 9.43 49.40
CA ALA A 855 8.81 10.60 49.95
C ALA A 855 8.30 11.55 48.85
N SER A 856 7.03 11.94 48.91
CA SER A 856 6.45 12.96 48.03
C SER A 856 5.34 13.74 48.74
N GLY A 857 5.46 15.07 48.73
CA GLY A 857 4.45 16.00 49.26
C GLY A 857 3.35 16.37 48.26
N SER A 858 3.42 15.90 47.02
CA SER A 858 2.49 16.28 45.94
C SER A 858 1.79 15.10 45.27
N THR A 859 2.20 13.86 45.54
CA THR A 859 1.64 12.67 44.88
C THR A 859 1.26 11.56 45.84
N GLU A 860 0.21 10.83 45.46
CA GLU A 860 -0.35 9.74 46.22
C GLU A 860 0.45 8.43 46.11
N GLY A 861 0.22 7.49 47.02
CA GLY A 861 0.76 6.14 46.94
C GLY A 861 0.02 5.30 45.90
N PHE A 862 -1.29 5.16 46.09
CA PHE A 862 -2.20 4.44 45.21
C PHE A 862 -3.31 5.37 44.68
N SER A 863 -3.55 5.34 43.38
CA SER A 863 -4.55 6.17 42.70
C SER A 863 -5.58 5.32 41.96
N ILE A 864 -6.81 5.28 42.45
CA ILE A 864 -7.89 4.45 41.89
C ILE A 864 -9.05 5.34 41.42
N VAL A 865 -9.22 5.41 40.10
CA VAL A 865 -10.19 6.31 39.46
C VAL A 865 -11.08 5.52 38.50
N GLN A 866 -12.41 5.64 38.64
CA GLN A 866 -13.39 4.95 37.80
C GLN A 866 -13.07 3.45 37.64
N SER A 867 -12.68 2.80 38.73
CA SER A 867 -12.17 1.43 38.72
C SER A 867 -12.64 0.60 39.90
N LYS A 868 -12.62 -0.74 39.76
CA LYS A 868 -12.75 -1.66 40.90
C LYS A 868 -11.40 -2.26 41.26
N ALA A 869 -11.02 -2.19 42.53
CA ALA A 869 -9.72 -2.68 42.98
C ALA A 869 -9.72 -3.34 44.36
N GLN A 870 -8.82 -4.31 44.55
CA GLN A 870 -8.42 -4.83 45.86
C GLN A 870 -6.97 -4.42 46.11
N ILE A 871 -6.70 -3.83 47.27
CA ILE A 871 -5.36 -3.44 47.71
C ILE A 871 -5.08 -4.19 49.01
N THR A 872 -4.20 -5.18 48.95
CA THR A 872 -3.99 -6.14 50.05
C THR A 872 -2.51 -6.25 50.41
N ASN A 873 -2.19 -6.32 51.71
CA ASN A 873 -0.82 -6.52 52.21
C ASN A 873 0.22 -5.50 51.66
N CYS A 874 -0.21 -4.30 51.28
CA CYS A 874 0.67 -3.27 50.72
C CYS A 874 1.24 -2.35 51.82
N VAL A 875 2.37 -1.72 51.52
CA VAL A 875 3.04 -0.74 52.39
C VAL A 875 3.02 0.63 51.71
N VAL A 876 2.47 1.66 52.36
CA VAL A 876 2.44 3.04 51.85
C VAL A 876 2.92 4.02 52.90
N SER A 877 4.05 4.67 52.64
CA SER A 877 4.68 5.63 53.55
C SER A 877 5.10 6.90 52.82
N ASN A 878 5.17 8.00 53.56
CA ASN A 878 5.74 9.28 53.12
C ASN A 878 5.05 9.95 51.91
N ARG A 879 3.74 9.71 51.71
CA ARG A 879 2.95 10.32 50.62
C ARG A 879 1.98 11.39 51.10
N VAL A 880 1.61 12.32 50.21
CA VAL A 880 0.56 13.30 50.53
C VAL A 880 -0.77 12.61 50.80
N VAL A 881 -1.09 11.54 50.05
CA VAL A 881 -2.25 10.69 50.27
C VAL A 881 -1.82 9.23 50.11
N ALA A 882 -2.18 8.35 51.05
CA ALA A 882 -1.90 6.92 50.91
C ALA A 882 -2.76 6.29 49.79
N PHE A 883 -4.08 6.53 49.82
CA PHE A 883 -5.04 6.07 48.81
C PHE A 883 -5.92 7.22 48.29
N LEU A 884 -5.71 7.62 47.04
CA LEU A 884 -6.61 8.50 46.30
C LEU A 884 -7.65 7.64 45.59
N ILE A 885 -8.93 7.79 45.95
CA ILE A 885 -10.04 7.01 45.40
C ILE A 885 -11.14 7.95 44.95
N SER A 886 -11.38 8.06 43.64
CA SER A 886 -12.30 9.05 43.09
C SER A 886 -13.16 8.50 41.94
N THR A 887 -14.22 9.24 41.59
CA THR A 887 -15.10 9.00 40.44
C THR A 887 -15.62 7.57 40.33
N ASN A 888 -16.70 7.23 41.05
CA ASN A 888 -17.42 5.95 40.97
C ASN A 888 -16.54 4.68 41.11
N SER A 889 -15.46 4.76 41.88
CA SER A 889 -14.59 3.62 42.15
C SER A 889 -15.12 2.75 43.29
N GLU A 890 -14.82 1.44 43.26
CA GLU A 890 -15.16 0.47 44.30
C GLU A 890 -13.89 -0.23 44.78
N VAL A 891 -13.46 0.03 46.01
CA VAL A 891 -12.13 -0.40 46.49
C VAL A 891 -12.23 -1.14 47.83
N MET A 892 -11.60 -2.30 47.90
CA MET A 892 -11.37 -3.04 49.14
C MET A 892 -9.91 -2.91 49.57
N ILE A 893 -9.68 -2.53 50.82
CA ILE A 893 -8.34 -2.27 51.39
C ILE A 893 -8.17 -3.18 52.59
N THR A 894 -7.26 -4.15 52.50
CA THR A 894 -7.09 -5.20 53.50
C THR A 894 -5.65 -5.36 53.97
N ASN A 895 -5.40 -5.30 55.28
CA ASN A 895 -4.07 -5.55 55.88
C ASN A 895 -2.94 -4.69 55.31
N ASN A 896 -3.17 -3.40 55.08
CA ASN A 896 -2.15 -2.48 54.59
C ASN A 896 -1.45 -1.76 55.75
N THR A 897 -0.19 -1.37 55.58
CA THR A 897 0.64 -0.73 56.62
C THR A 897 1.43 0.46 56.07
N GLY A 898 2.13 1.19 56.92
CA GLY A 898 2.98 2.32 56.54
C GLY A 898 2.73 3.58 57.38
N THR A 899 3.66 4.54 57.29
CA THR A 899 3.73 5.72 58.18
C THR A 899 4.19 6.98 57.44
N GLY A 900 4.00 8.15 58.05
CA GLY A 900 4.49 9.42 57.47
C GLY A 900 3.64 9.97 56.32
N ASN A 901 2.42 9.45 56.11
CA ASN A 901 1.50 10.02 55.12
C ASN A 901 0.79 11.27 55.68
N THR A 902 0.42 12.22 54.83
CA THR A 902 -0.40 13.38 55.29
C THR A 902 -1.85 12.96 55.45
N TYR A 903 -2.44 12.36 54.42
CA TYR A 903 -3.80 11.81 54.43
C TYR A 903 -3.79 10.30 54.18
N ILE A 904 -4.71 9.55 54.81
CA ILE A 904 -4.90 8.12 54.46
C ILE A 904 -5.79 8.02 53.21
N PHE A 905 -6.94 8.68 53.21
CA PHE A 905 -7.91 8.67 52.13
C PHE A 905 -8.17 10.07 51.56
N SER A 906 -8.23 10.17 50.24
CA SER A 906 -8.64 11.37 49.51
C SER A 906 -9.48 11.02 48.28
N GLY A 907 -10.24 12.00 47.76
CA GLY A 907 -11.09 11.88 46.57
C GLY A 907 -12.53 11.49 46.87
N ALA A 908 -13.48 12.02 46.09
CA ALA A 908 -14.86 11.53 46.05
C ALA A 908 -15.68 12.07 44.86
N GLY A 909 -16.39 11.13 44.24
CA GLY A 909 -17.40 11.33 43.21
C GLY A 909 -18.26 10.08 43.12
N GLY A 910 -18.91 9.71 44.24
CA GLY A 910 -19.73 8.49 44.37
C GLY A 910 -18.97 7.18 44.65
N SER A 911 -17.67 7.24 44.96
CA SER A 911 -16.83 6.06 45.22
C SER A 911 -17.16 5.38 46.57
N LYS A 912 -16.95 4.05 46.63
CA LYS A 912 -17.15 3.20 47.81
C LYS A 912 -15.83 2.60 48.26
N VAL A 913 -15.51 2.72 49.55
CA VAL A 913 -14.30 2.17 50.14
C VAL A 913 -14.65 1.25 51.30
N THR A 914 -14.13 0.03 51.27
CA THR A 914 -14.26 -0.95 52.34
C THR A 914 -12.88 -1.26 52.89
N THR A 915 -12.69 -1.10 54.20
CA THR A 915 -11.43 -1.39 54.89
C THR A 915 -11.60 -2.62 55.79
N SER A 916 -10.59 -3.48 55.84
CA SER A 916 -10.54 -4.62 56.76
C SER A 916 -9.11 -4.85 57.28
N GLY A 917 -8.96 -5.22 58.55
CA GLY A 917 -7.63 -5.37 59.16
C GLY A 917 -6.89 -4.03 59.32
N THR A 918 -5.57 -4.04 59.10
CA THR A 918 -4.73 -2.84 59.25
C THR A 918 -4.85 -1.87 58.06
N ILE A 919 -4.68 -0.59 58.35
CA ILE A 919 -4.50 0.49 57.35
C ILE A 919 -3.23 1.29 57.70
N PRO A 920 -2.57 1.94 56.72
CA PRO A 920 -1.45 2.85 56.98
C PRO A 920 -1.89 4.03 57.86
N THR A 921 -0.91 4.66 58.51
CA THR A 921 -1.13 5.84 59.35
C THR A 921 -0.88 7.12 58.55
N GLY A 922 -1.57 8.19 58.93
CA GLY A 922 -1.31 9.54 58.41
C GLY A 922 -1.70 10.63 59.42
N THR A 923 -1.25 11.87 59.18
CA THR A 923 -1.57 13.03 60.03
C THR A 923 -3.07 13.27 60.13
N THR A 924 -3.82 12.97 59.07
CA THR A 924 -5.29 13.04 59.04
C THR A 924 -5.84 11.82 58.29
N ILE A 925 -6.96 11.25 58.74
CA ILE A 925 -7.55 10.08 58.09
C ILE A 925 -8.15 10.43 56.72
N TYR A 926 -8.89 11.55 56.65
CA TYR A 926 -9.57 12.00 55.44
C TYR A 926 -9.11 13.40 55.04
N SER A 927 -8.87 13.63 53.75
CA SER A 927 -8.72 15.01 53.24
C SER A 927 -10.06 15.76 53.27
N SER A 928 -10.02 17.10 53.21
CA SER A 928 -11.22 17.94 53.07
C SER A 928 -12.02 17.69 51.77
N SER A 929 -11.40 17.03 50.78
CA SER A 929 -12.01 16.69 49.49
C SER A 929 -12.65 15.29 49.46
N PHE A 930 -12.65 14.58 50.59
CA PHE A 930 -13.26 13.25 50.69
C PHE A 930 -14.76 13.37 51.03
N VAL A 931 -15.59 12.82 50.15
CA VAL A 931 -17.07 12.82 50.22
C VAL A 931 -17.63 11.39 49.96
N GLY A 932 -16.80 10.36 50.15
CA GLY A 932 -17.17 8.95 49.94
C GLY A 932 -17.74 8.29 51.20
N VAL A 933 -18.48 7.19 51.03
CA VAL A 933 -18.87 6.35 52.17
C VAL A 933 -17.75 5.36 52.45
N VAL A 934 -17.00 5.59 53.54
CA VAL A 934 -16.24 4.52 54.19
C VAL A 934 -17.22 3.84 55.14
N ASN A 935 -17.57 2.57 54.87
CA ASN A 935 -18.51 1.82 55.71
C ASN A 935 -17.75 0.84 56.61
N PRO A 936 -17.42 1.21 57.86
CA PRO A 936 -16.92 0.29 58.86
C PRO A 936 -18.05 -0.20 59.81
N TRP A 937 -19.28 -0.43 59.30
CA TRP A 937 -20.48 -0.97 60.01
C TRP A 937 -21.38 0.07 60.74
N GLY A 938 -22.49 0.53 60.11
CA GLY A 938 -23.62 1.22 60.77
C GLY A 938 -23.41 2.70 61.18
N ASP A 939 -24.49 3.49 61.34
CA ASP A 939 -24.46 4.91 61.72
C ASP A 939 -23.82 5.12 63.12
N ASN A 940 -22.53 5.46 63.12
CA ASN A 940 -21.67 5.57 64.29
C ASN A 940 -21.70 6.96 64.96
N THR A 941 -22.72 7.78 64.69
CA THR A 941 -22.77 9.18 65.16
C THR A 941 -23.72 9.44 66.34
N GLN A 942 -24.37 8.42 66.91
CA GLN A 942 -25.39 8.61 67.96
C GLN A 942 -24.85 9.30 69.22
N ALA A 943 -23.66 8.93 69.71
CA ALA A 943 -23.05 9.56 70.90
C ALA A 943 -22.59 11.01 70.65
N ASN A 944 -22.45 11.41 69.38
CA ASN A 944 -21.98 12.74 68.98
C ASN A 944 -23.13 13.66 68.53
N ARG A 945 -24.38 13.25 68.70
CA ARG A 945 -25.57 14.06 68.41
C ARG A 945 -26.14 14.65 69.69
N SER A 946 -26.53 15.92 69.63
CA SER A 946 -27.27 16.59 70.70
C SER A 946 -28.55 15.83 71.02
N ALA A 947 -28.57 15.16 72.16
CA ALA A 947 -29.74 14.46 72.67
C ALA A 947 -29.67 14.33 74.19
N PHE A 948 -30.77 14.67 74.86
CA PHE A 948 -30.93 14.41 76.28
C PHE A 948 -32.35 13.98 76.63
N ARG A 949 -32.49 13.36 77.80
CA ARG A 949 -33.78 13.13 78.47
C ARG A 949 -33.67 13.34 79.97
N THR A 950 -34.61 14.10 80.53
CA THR A 950 -34.64 14.47 81.95
C THR A 950 -36.06 14.44 82.52
N THR A 951 -36.19 14.25 83.83
CA THR A 951 -37.43 14.36 84.62
C THR A 951 -37.24 15.34 85.78
N LEU A 952 -38.33 15.66 86.47
CA LEU A 952 -38.22 16.26 87.80
C LEU A 952 -37.48 15.27 88.75
N ALA A 953 -36.89 15.77 89.83
CA ALA A 953 -36.33 14.93 90.90
C ALA A 953 -37.31 14.77 92.09
N THR A 954 -38.18 15.76 92.29
CA THR A 954 -39.22 15.78 93.33
C THR A 954 -40.49 16.42 92.76
N THR A 955 -41.62 16.28 93.45
CA THR A 955 -42.87 16.91 93.01
C THR A 955 -42.74 18.44 93.05
N GLN A 956 -43.26 19.13 92.03
CA GLN A 956 -43.11 20.59 91.92
C GLN A 956 -44.46 21.29 92.02
N ASN A 957 -44.58 22.25 92.95
CA ASN A 957 -45.78 23.06 93.10
C ASN A 957 -45.85 24.15 92.04
N ILE A 958 -47.04 24.31 91.44
CA ILE A 958 -47.35 25.33 90.46
C ILE A 958 -48.46 26.21 91.05
N SER A 959 -48.19 27.50 91.22
CA SER A 959 -49.18 28.48 91.66
C SER A 959 -50.19 28.80 90.55
N ALA A 960 -51.43 29.09 90.93
CA ALA A 960 -52.48 29.46 90.00
C ALA A 960 -52.07 30.68 89.14
N SER A 961 -52.38 30.61 87.84
CA SER A 961 -52.17 31.64 86.82
C SER A 961 -50.74 32.21 86.75
N THR A 962 -49.73 31.43 87.18
CA THR A 962 -48.32 31.82 87.16
C THR A 962 -47.52 30.83 86.31
N SER A 963 -46.67 31.35 85.42
CA SER A 963 -45.79 30.53 84.59
C SER A 963 -44.53 30.15 85.37
N THR A 964 -44.45 28.88 85.76
CA THR A 964 -43.38 28.36 86.62
C THR A 964 -42.39 27.54 85.78
N LYS A 965 -41.09 27.82 85.89
CA LYS A 965 -40.05 27.02 85.21
C LYS A 965 -40.04 25.61 85.77
N LEU A 966 -40.05 24.60 84.91
CA LEU A 966 -39.94 23.20 85.33
C LEU A 966 -38.51 22.87 85.72
N ALA A 967 -38.32 22.45 86.97
CA ALA A 967 -37.03 22.16 87.59
C ALA A 967 -36.61 20.72 87.30
N PHE A 968 -36.33 20.42 86.03
CA PHE A 968 -35.89 19.11 85.58
C PHE A 968 -34.48 18.78 86.11
N ALA A 969 -34.43 18.24 87.33
CA ALA A 969 -33.21 18.04 88.10
C ALA A 969 -32.68 16.60 88.10
N SER A 970 -33.27 15.69 87.30
CA SER A 970 -32.84 14.29 87.18
C SER A 970 -32.61 13.93 85.72
N GLU A 971 -31.39 13.60 85.34
CA GLU A 971 -31.00 13.26 83.97
C GLU A 971 -30.92 11.74 83.78
N PHE A 972 -31.44 11.25 82.65
CA PHE A 972 -31.26 9.85 82.24
C PHE A 972 -30.03 9.69 81.35
N TYR A 973 -29.91 10.56 80.37
CA TYR A 973 -28.74 10.70 79.52
C TYR A 973 -28.71 12.13 78.96
N ASP A 974 -27.49 12.60 78.74
CA ASP A 974 -27.18 13.77 77.93
C ASP A 974 -25.87 13.49 77.19
N ASN A 975 -25.98 13.29 75.88
CA ASN A 975 -24.85 12.82 75.07
C ASN A 975 -23.70 13.83 74.99
N LEU A 976 -24.00 15.13 75.06
CA LEU A 976 -23.02 16.21 74.87
C LEU A 976 -22.89 17.14 76.08
N SER A 977 -23.54 16.79 77.20
CA SER A 977 -23.57 17.61 78.42
C SER A 977 -24.09 19.04 78.15
N GLU A 978 -25.12 19.16 77.31
CA GLU A 978 -25.75 20.40 76.87
C GLU A 978 -26.91 20.86 77.80
N PHE A 979 -27.43 19.98 78.65
CA PHE A 979 -28.50 20.25 79.59
C PHE A 979 -27.96 20.47 81.02
N ASP A 980 -28.25 21.63 81.59
CA ASP A 980 -27.92 21.95 82.97
C ASP A 980 -29.06 21.52 83.90
N SER A 981 -28.92 20.34 84.51
CA SER A 981 -29.89 19.77 85.46
C SER A 981 -29.70 20.24 86.92
N VAL A 982 -28.78 21.16 87.20
CA VAL A 982 -28.42 21.55 88.58
C VAL A 982 -28.81 22.99 88.90
N ILE A 983 -28.47 23.94 88.02
CA ILE A 983 -28.57 25.38 88.33
C ILE A 983 -29.74 26.02 87.58
N ASN A 984 -29.80 25.88 86.26
CA ASN A 984 -30.72 26.67 85.43
C ASN A 984 -31.86 25.87 84.78
N TYR A 985 -31.79 24.53 84.77
CA TYR A 985 -32.76 23.62 84.14
C TYR A 985 -32.99 23.94 82.66
N ARG A 986 -31.88 24.17 81.94
CA ARG A 986 -31.89 24.64 80.55
C ARG A 986 -31.03 23.77 79.65
N PHE A 987 -31.49 23.57 78.43
CA PHE A 987 -30.68 23.02 77.34
C PHE A 987 -29.99 24.17 76.60
N THR A 988 -28.69 24.06 76.30
CA THR A 988 -27.99 25.02 75.43
C THR A 988 -27.44 24.28 74.23
N ALA A 989 -27.88 24.65 73.03
CA ALA A 989 -27.46 23.96 71.81
C ALA A 989 -25.97 24.21 71.54
N ALA A 990 -25.14 23.17 71.58
CA ALA A 990 -23.74 23.23 71.18
C ALA A 990 -23.55 23.25 69.66
N GLN A 991 -24.61 22.89 68.90
CA GLN A 991 -24.60 22.83 67.44
C GLN A 991 -25.82 23.57 66.85
N SER A 992 -25.67 24.23 65.71
CA SER A 992 -26.83 24.75 64.96
C SER A 992 -27.52 23.60 64.22
N GLY A 993 -28.85 23.55 64.25
CA GLY A 993 -29.59 22.46 63.60
C GLY A 993 -31.10 22.56 63.77
N ILE A 994 -31.81 21.58 63.23
CA ILE A 994 -33.25 21.40 63.47
C ILE A 994 -33.41 20.39 64.61
N TYR A 995 -34.09 20.83 65.66
CA TYR A 995 -34.30 20.09 66.89
C TYR A 995 -35.77 19.71 67.04
N LEU A 996 -36.02 18.47 67.48
CA LEU A 996 -37.31 18.05 67.99
C LEU A 996 -37.29 18.17 69.52
N LEU A 997 -38.16 19.03 70.03
CA LEU A 997 -38.37 19.22 71.46
C LEU A 997 -39.63 18.49 71.87
N ARG A 998 -39.56 17.81 73.00
CA ARG A 998 -40.70 17.15 73.64
C ARG A 998 -40.70 17.44 75.12
N ALA A 999 -41.88 17.72 75.66
CA ALA A 999 -42.06 17.79 77.09
C ALA A 999 -43.46 17.31 77.49
N SER A 1000 -43.53 16.75 78.69
CA SER A 1000 -44.75 16.31 79.34
C SER A 1000 -44.78 16.82 80.77
N ALA A 1001 -45.98 17.00 81.32
CA ALA A 1001 -46.18 17.37 82.71
C ALA A 1001 -47.54 16.85 83.21
N GLU A 1002 -47.51 16.03 84.27
CA GLU A 1002 -48.70 15.44 84.87
C GLU A 1002 -48.97 16.06 86.24
N ALA A 1003 -50.20 16.49 86.49
CA ALA A 1003 -50.60 16.83 87.86
C ALA A 1003 -50.64 15.56 88.74
N ASN A 1004 -50.35 15.69 90.03
CA ASN A 1004 -50.35 14.57 90.96
C ASN A 1004 -51.74 14.19 91.49
N ALA A 1005 -52.74 15.03 91.22
CA ALA A 1005 -54.13 14.84 91.61
C ALA A 1005 -55.06 15.45 90.55
N THR A 1006 -56.33 15.03 90.58
CA THR A 1006 -57.37 15.60 89.72
C THR A 1006 -57.55 17.09 90.02
N VAL A 1007 -57.65 17.91 88.97
CA VAL A 1007 -57.89 19.36 89.07
C VAL A 1007 -59.32 19.71 88.59
N PRO A 1008 -59.90 20.85 89.04
CA PRO A 1008 -61.25 21.25 88.67
C PRO A 1008 -61.47 21.36 87.15
N SER A 1009 -62.62 20.88 86.67
CA SER A 1009 -63.02 20.89 85.26
C SER A 1009 -63.08 22.31 84.73
N GLY A 1010 -62.60 22.49 83.50
CA GLY A 1010 -62.41 23.79 82.86
C GLY A 1010 -61.07 24.47 83.18
N SER A 1011 -60.26 23.93 84.10
CA SER A 1011 -58.91 24.46 84.34
C SER A 1011 -58.02 24.28 83.11
N SER A 1012 -57.34 25.33 82.68
CA SER A 1012 -56.48 25.32 81.49
C SER A 1012 -55.02 25.18 81.91
N MET A 1013 -54.29 24.28 81.25
CA MET A 1013 -52.88 23.99 81.54
C MET A 1013 -52.06 23.98 80.26
N TYR A 1014 -50.84 24.53 80.35
CA TYR A 1014 -49.95 24.74 79.22
C TYR A 1014 -48.52 24.35 79.57
N ILE A 1015 -47.85 23.67 78.65
CA ILE A 1015 -46.39 23.58 78.62
C ILE A 1015 -45.89 24.56 77.58
N ILE A 1016 -44.97 25.43 78.00
CA ILE A 1016 -44.40 26.49 77.19
C ILE A 1016 -42.90 26.22 77.05
N ALA A 1017 -42.41 26.24 75.82
CA ALA A 1017 -40.98 26.26 75.56
C ALA A 1017 -40.53 27.70 75.31
N ARG A 1018 -39.55 28.17 76.08
CA ARG A 1018 -38.89 29.46 75.85
C ARG A 1018 -37.54 29.23 75.21
N VAL A 1019 -37.25 29.98 74.15
CA VAL A 1019 -35.91 30.02 73.57
C VAL A 1019 -35.31 31.38 73.87
N ASN A 1020 -34.12 31.41 74.45
CA ASN A 1020 -33.42 32.63 74.85
C ASN A 1020 -34.28 33.57 75.72
N GLY A 1021 -35.12 32.98 76.60
CA GLY A 1021 -36.02 33.71 77.50
C GLY A 1021 -37.32 34.23 76.87
N ILE A 1022 -37.51 34.12 75.55
CA ILE A 1022 -38.73 34.55 74.85
C ILE A 1022 -39.70 33.36 74.74
N ASN A 1023 -40.99 33.59 75.04
CA ASN A 1023 -42.06 32.62 74.77
C ASN A 1023 -42.18 32.41 73.26
N LEU A 1024 -41.77 31.24 72.77
CA LEU A 1024 -41.81 30.97 71.34
C LEU A 1024 -43.10 30.24 70.92
N ALA A 1025 -43.61 29.31 71.75
CA ALA A 1025 -44.89 28.63 71.55
C ALA A 1025 -45.37 27.86 72.80
N ASP A 1026 -46.69 27.74 72.95
CA ASP A 1026 -47.32 26.72 73.80
C ASP A 1026 -47.20 25.38 73.07
N ILE A 1027 -46.33 24.50 73.57
CA ILE A 1027 -46.02 23.24 72.88
C ILE A 1027 -47.02 22.14 73.23
N GLY A 1028 -47.77 22.31 74.33
CA GLY A 1028 -48.88 21.45 74.73
C GLY A 1028 -49.91 22.22 75.54
N MET A 1029 -51.19 21.93 75.32
CA MET A 1029 -52.33 22.53 76.04
C MET A 1029 -53.36 21.45 76.37
N LEU A 1030 -53.95 21.55 77.56
CA LEU A 1030 -55.08 20.71 77.97
C LEU A 1030 -56.08 21.52 78.82
N HIS A 1031 -57.37 21.26 78.65
CA HIS A 1031 -58.42 21.71 79.55
C HIS A 1031 -58.92 20.52 80.37
N ALA A 1032 -58.87 20.62 81.70
CA ALA A 1032 -59.23 19.51 82.59
C ALA A 1032 -60.74 19.20 82.53
N ASN A 1033 -61.11 17.92 82.69
CA ASN A 1033 -62.49 17.41 82.64
C ASN A 1033 -62.89 16.56 83.87
N ASN A 1034 -62.37 16.90 85.07
CA ASN A 1034 -62.76 16.38 86.40
C ASN A 1034 -62.58 14.88 86.71
N SER A 1035 -61.95 14.06 85.85
CA SER A 1035 -62.00 12.58 86.03
C SER A 1035 -60.66 11.83 86.19
N THR A 1036 -59.49 12.44 85.98
CA THR A 1036 -58.16 11.90 86.33
C THR A 1036 -57.13 13.04 86.50
N PRO A 1037 -55.96 12.80 87.12
CA PRO A 1037 -54.88 13.78 87.09
C PRO A 1037 -54.50 14.10 85.64
N PRO A 1038 -54.55 15.38 85.21
CA PRO A 1038 -54.27 15.73 83.82
C PRO A 1038 -52.79 15.61 83.47
N LEU A 1039 -52.50 14.97 82.33
CA LEU A 1039 -51.18 14.96 81.69
C LEU A 1039 -51.22 15.88 80.45
N VAL A 1040 -50.43 16.95 80.48
CA VAL A 1040 -50.18 17.77 79.30
C VAL A 1040 -48.95 17.22 78.60
N ASN A 1041 -49.04 16.98 77.30
CA ASN A 1041 -47.90 16.60 76.46
C ASN A 1041 -47.79 17.56 75.30
N GLY A 1042 -46.55 17.86 74.90
CA GLY A 1042 -46.28 18.76 73.81
C GLY A 1042 -45.02 18.39 73.05
N GLN A 1043 -45.02 18.65 71.74
CA GLN A 1043 -43.82 18.57 70.93
C GLN A 1043 -43.80 19.65 69.87
N ILE A 1044 -42.61 20.10 69.52
CA ILE A 1044 -42.40 21.07 68.44
C ILE A 1044 -41.06 20.81 67.76
N VAL A 1045 -41.01 21.07 66.46
CA VAL A 1045 -39.76 21.09 65.69
C VAL A 1045 -39.38 22.54 65.44
N LEU A 1046 -38.17 22.92 65.80
CA LEU A 1046 -37.66 24.26 65.55
C LEU A 1046 -36.15 24.28 65.31
N LYS A 1047 -35.69 25.34 64.67
CA LYS A 1047 -34.27 25.56 64.40
C LYS A 1047 -33.64 26.29 65.58
N LEU A 1048 -32.56 25.74 66.11
CA LEU A 1048 -31.71 26.39 67.13
C LEU A 1048 -30.32 26.64 66.52
N ASN A 1049 -29.71 27.77 66.87
CA ASN A 1049 -28.32 28.05 66.56
C ASN A 1049 -27.42 27.71 67.75
N VAL A 1050 -26.11 27.54 67.50
CA VAL A 1050 -25.12 27.37 68.57
C VAL A 1050 -25.26 28.48 69.61
N GLY A 1051 -25.39 28.09 70.87
CA GLY A 1051 -25.55 28.99 72.01
C GLY A 1051 -27.00 29.36 72.36
N ASP A 1052 -27.97 29.06 71.49
CA ASP A 1052 -29.38 29.24 71.83
C ASP A 1052 -29.76 28.27 72.96
N TYR A 1053 -30.46 28.77 73.98
CA TYR A 1053 -30.91 27.95 75.10
C TYR A 1053 -32.43 27.80 75.17
N VAL A 1054 -32.88 26.64 75.61
CA VAL A 1054 -34.29 26.24 75.75
C VAL A 1054 -34.63 25.93 77.19
N GLU A 1055 -35.75 26.48 77.66
CA GLU A 1055 -36.30 26.25 78.98
C GLU A 1055 -37.79 25.90 78.88
N PHE A 1056 -38.23 24.97 79.73
CA PHE A 1056 -39.64 24.56 79.78
C PHE A 1056 -40.33 25.16 80.99
N TYR A 1057 -41.53 25.68 80.76
CA TYR A 1057 -42.39 26.30 81.76
C TYR A 1057 -43.75 25.64 81.76
N TYR A 1058 -44.39 25.60 82.92
CA TYR A 1058 -45.75 25.11 83.09
C TYR A 1058 -46.62 26.19 83.70
N THR A 1059 -47.81 26.38 83.13
CA THR A 1059 -48.80 27.35 83.61
C THR A 1059 -50.13 26.65 83.76
N SER A 1060 -50.83 26.90 84.87
CA SER A 1060 -52.16 26.36 85.15
C SER A 1060 -53.06 27.47 85.70
N THR A 1061 -54.34 27.51 85.32
CA THR A 1061 -55.29 28.48 85.89
C THR A 1061 -55.59 28.24 87.37
N VAL A 1062 -55.27 27.05 87.89
CA VAL A 1062 -55.41 26.66 89.31
C VAL A 1062 -54.07 26.24 89.90
N ALA A 1063 -53.94 26.33 91.22
CA ALA A 1063 -52.77 25.82 91.92
C ALA A 1063 -52.80 24.29 91.92
N LEU A 1064 -51.69 23.66 91.55
CA LEU A 1064 -51.54 22.20 91.50
C LEU A 1064 -50.10 21.79 91.79
N THR A 1065 -49.87 20.49 91.95
CA THR A 1065 -48.53 19.91 92.11
C THR A 1065 -48.28 18.92 90.98
N LEU A 1066 -47.09 18.95 90.39
CA LEU A 1066 -46.70 18.05 89.30
C LEU A 1066 -46.02 16.78 89.83
N ASN A 1067 -46.31 15.65 89.20
CA ASN A 1067 -45.69 14.35 89.44
C ASN A 1067 -44.28 14.28 88.83
N VAL A 1068 -43.42 13.43 89.42
CA VAL A 1068 -41.99 13.38 89.08
C VAL A 1068 -41.73 12.74 87.71
N TYR A 1069 -42.00 11.44 87.56
CA TYR A 1069 -41.58 10.64 86.40
C TYR A 1069 -42.35 10.96 85.11
N SER A 1070 -43.64 11.29 85.22
CA SER A 1070 -44.48 11.64 84.05
C SER A 1070 -44.27 13.07 83.58
N THR A 1071 -43.50 13.88 84.34
CA THR A 1071 -43.10 15.22 83.96
C THR A 1071 -41.66 15.16 83.49
N GLU A 1072 -41.48 15.12 82.17
CA GLU A 1072 -40.19 14.95 81.53
C GLU A 1072 -39.99 15.88 80.34
N ALA A 1073 -38.74 16.08 79.96
CA ALA A 1073 -38.36 16.72 78.71
C ALA A 1073 -37.27 15.94 77.99
N SER A 1074 -37.32 15.98 76.66
CA SER A 1074 -36.25 15.51 75.79
C SER A 1074 -36.10 16.40 74.58
N ILE A 1075 -34.86 16.55 74.14
CA ILE A 1075 -34.54 17.23 72.89
C ILE A 1075 -33.61 16.32 72.10
N THR A 1076 -33.81 16.23 70.79
CA THR A 1076 -32.91 15.54 69.88
C THR A 1076 -32.73 16.35 68.60
N ARG A 1077 -31.47 16.53 68.18
CA ARG A 1077 -31.19 17.11 66.86
C ARG A 1077 -31.51 16.08 65.78
N ILE A 1078 -32.41 16.45 64.87
CA ILE A 1078 -32.90 15.57 63.79
C ILE A 1078 -32.36 15.94 62.41
N ALA A 1079 -31.82 17.16 62.23
CA ALA A 1079 -31.09 17.58 61.03
C ALA A 1079 -30.02 18.64 61.34
#